data_AF-A0A0N1EW00-F1
#
_entry.id   AF-A0A0N1EW00-F1
#
_cell.length_a   1.000
_cell.length_b   1.000
_cell.length_c   1.000
_cell.angle_alpha   90.00
_cell.angle_beta   90.00
_cell.angle_gamma   90.00
#
_symmetry.space_group_name_H-M   'P 1'
#
loop_
_entity.id
_entity.type
_entity.pdbx_description
1 polymer ?
#
loop_
_entity_poly.entity_id
_entity_poly.type
_entity_poly.pdbx_seq_one_letter_code
_entity_poly.pdbx_strand_id
1 'polypeptide(L)'
;MITLAPKEINFEKDFSEQELSSKFVAKNINTESVYDCDIVAAFNKFELIEQIEETKHTLIISADVLFDSEIIKTIQLLVDNQPAIRVYLCLGDDEQNKTAIDRLKSRCLVRTGVAQAGAIFLSDHQYFNKRGVVITELNENGYCLDLTLDQIDDSYRSFCKHFWDNTQYEYIGESKRQSQQTDATIVLNDEYQLDDYFNRKSFKTAISTVNALDLSNKIELEEYATLISNRQFAELNRIAKESSVNIFLTDFNYPNIVYEAKDDERSEEVVWLLPNKFSAGKVNWAIQLNDDQKNNVTESIDKAIEQACWELALKPKVCELVDVDFVSANNSNEELMTIDERKAITLEEKYCQSIEEFLNETPEILFSKQTHWSDKFAAQHITFSGIIHPPYCPKNATKDELVGKWDKVNNQWHQSLSEVESMLNNLSKQLTESSARSFASLLKQFILGQDQKRKKLIGRIDELKNFNLLHSTPAERKKAEDDFYQISLEINQNKTQIAQQINLAEKEHMWDKQNKQLSANKQQAREDVSKAKELLKNKRPQVETLLREIESKYCEEVKTYTSAKTEDNRAALPKELNIAKQFFTNKGNRKKHSKLHQVYNRLVTQHNKANKELLDIEKNTDNLEKRLATIIDDLERHEQNKPKAKSLDESFDKQLGLKDKKQLKITWPSEDLPVDDLPLMQDKGKRYLVIKSLDEYDIANKEASRLKATVCTFKNGDVYA
;
A
#
# COMPACT_ATOMS: atom_id res chain seq x y z
N MET A 1 14.99 -21.63 -5.32
CA MET A 1 14.41 -20.29 -5.51
C MET A 1 12.91 -20.41 -5.50
N ILE A 2 12.30 -20.11 -4.36
CA ILE A 2 10.83 -19.97 -4.28
C ILE A 2 10.53 -18.55 -4.76
N THR A 3 9.99 -18.44 -5.97
CA THR A 3 9.61 -17.14 -6.54
C THR A 3 8.31 -16.67 -5.90
N LEU A 4 8.25 -15.38 -5.54
CA LEU A 4 7.03 -14.71 -5.07
C LEU A 4 6.09 -14.46 -6.25
N ALA A 5 5.52 -15.53 -6.80
CA ALA A 5 4.54 -15.51 -7.87
C ALA A 5 3.11 -15.64 -7.33
N PRO A 6 2.09 -15.19 -8.08
CA PRO A 6 0.70 -15.43 -7.70
C PRO A 6 0.43 -16.93 -7.47
N LYS A 7 -0.31 -17.26 -6.42
CA LYS A 7 -0.72 -18.63 -6.11
C LYS A 7 -2.14 -18.84 -6.62
N GLU A 8 -2.32 -19.83 -7.49
CA GLU A 8 -3.65 -20.39 -7.74
C GLU A 8 -4.04 -21.27 -6.56
N ILE A 9 -5.26 -21.09 -6.10
CA ILE A 9 -5.81 -21.83 -4.97
C ILE A 9 -7.11 -22.50 -5.37
N ASN A 10 -7.31 -23.70 -4.83
CA ASN A 10 -8.56 -24.43 -4.91
C ASN A 10 -8.82 -25.04 -3.55
N PHE A 11 -9.97 -24.75 -2.96
CA PHE A 11 -10.40 -25.35 -1.69
C PHE A 11 -11.91 -25.56 -1.70
N GLU A 12 -12.38 -26.48 -0.87
CA GLU A 12 -13.79 -26.85 -0.78
C GLU A 12 -14.33 -26.46 0.60
N LYS A 13 -15.55 -25.92 0.64
CA LYS A 13 -16.31 -25.77 1.89
C LYS A 13 -17.59 -26.58 1.82
N ASP A 14 -17.85 -27.25 2.93
CA ASP A 14 -19.07 -28.01 3.18
C ASP A 14 -20.05 -27.14 3.99
N PHE A 15 -21.23 -26.91 3.44
CA PHE A 15 -22.32 -26.18 4.07
C PHE A 15 -23.49 -27.08 4.48
N SER A 16 -23.34 -28.41 4.47
CA SER A 16 -24.39 -29.38 4.80
C SER A 16 -25.18 -29.04 6.06
N GLU A 17 -24.47 -28.72 7.14
CA GLU A 17 -25.04 -28.43 8.46
C GLU A 17 -25.44 -26.95 8.65
N GLN A 18 -25.33 -26.12 7.61
CA GLN A 18 -25.72 -24.72 7.68
C GLN A 18 -27.25 -24.62 7.83
N GLU A 19 -27.71 -24.07 8.95
CA GLU A 19 -29.13 -23.76 9.14
C GLU A 19 -29.54 -22.59 8.24
N LEU A 20 -30.65 -22.77 7.53
CA LEU A 20 -31.27 -21.76 6.70
C LEU A 20 -32.44 -21.08 7.40
N SER A 21 -32.83 -19.90 6.90
CA SER A 21 -34.11 -19.30 7.27
C SER A 21 -35.25 -20.17 6.77
N SER A 22 -36.41 -20.07 7.42
CA SER A 22 -37.61 -20.84 7.11
C SER A 22 -37.95 -20.87 5.61
N LYS A 23 -38.23 -22.07 5.08
CA LYS A 23 -38.53 -22.34 3.67
C LYS A 23 -39.81 -23.17 3.57
N PHE A 24 -40.62 -22.93 2.55
CA PHE A 24 -41.67 -23.87 2.15
C PHE A 24 -41.06 -24.85 1.16
N VAL A 25 -41.02 -26.12 1.55
CA VAL A 25 -40.38 -27.22 0.82
C VAL A 25 -41.44 -27.94 0.01
N ALA A 26 -41.13 -28.19 -1.26
CA ALA A 26 -41.98 -28.94 -2.16
C ALA A 26 -42.06 -30.41 -1.73
N LYS A 27 -43.28 -30.94 -1.63
CA LYS A 27 -43.50 -32.38 -1.47
C LYS A 27 -44.11 -32.96 -2.74
N ASN A 28 -45.28 -32.44 -3.11
CA ASN A 28 -46.18 -33.10 -4.04
C ASN A 28 -46.78 -32.12 -5.06
N ILE A 29 -45.96 -31.23 -5.63
CA ILE A 29 -46.40 -30.15 -6.54
C ILE A 29 -47.25 -30.66 -7.73
N ASN A 30 -47.09 -31.93 -8.13
CA ASN A 30 -47.73 -32.50 -9.31
C ASN A 30 -48.95 -33.39 -9.03
N THR A 31 -49.36 -33.55 -7.77
CA THR A 31 -50.59 -34.28 -7.43
C THR A 31 -51.65 -33.29 -7.00
N GLU A 32 -52.79 -33.32 -7.69
CA GLU A 32 -53.97 -32.60 -7.25
C GLU A 32 -54.42 -33.21 -5.91
N SER A 33 -54.29 -32.46 -4.81
CA SER A 33 -54.88 -32.85 -3.53
C SER A 33 -56.39 -32.94 -3.71
N VAL A 34 -57.06 -33.97 -3.22
CA VAL A 34 -58.54 -34.04 -3.26
C VAL A 34 -59.05 -34.20 -1.84
N TYR A 35 -60.05 -33.41 -1.46
CA TYR A 35 -60.76 -33.63 -0.21
C TYR A 35 -61.63 -34.90 -0.34
N ASP A 36 -61.26 -35.94 0.41
CA ASP A 36 -61.89 -37.26 0.36
C ASP A 36 -62.40 -37.64 1.75
N CYS A 37 -63.61 -37.18 2.09
CA CYS A 37 -64.30 -37.56 3.32
C CYS A 37 -65.79 -37.74 3.05
N ASP A 38 -66.30 -38.95 3.27
CA ASP A 38 -67.71 -39.29 3.04
C ASP A 38 -68.65 -38.70 4.12
N ILE A 39 -68.11 -38.36 5.29
CA ILE A 39 -68.89 -37.97 6.46
C ILE A 39 -69.05 -36.46 6.57
N VAL A 40 -67.95 -35.71 6.43
CA VAL A 40 -67.97 -34.25 6.39
C VAL A 40 -67.84 -33.85 4.94
N ALA A 41 -68.96 -33.61 4.25
CA ALA A 41 -68.97 -33.32 2.82
C ALA A 41 -68.90 -31.81 2.56
N ALA A 42 -68.47 -31.41 1.36
CA ALA A 42 -68.61 -30.03 0.92
C ALA A 42 -70.10 -29.66 0.84
N PHE A 43 -70.47 -28.45 1.27
CA PHE A 43 -71.86 -28.03 1.34
C PHE A 43 -72.53 -28.05 -0.04
N ASN A 44 -73.52 -28.94 -0.18
CA ASN A 44 -74.36 -29.01 -1.36
C ASN A 44 -75.76 -28.48 -1.07
N LYS A 45 -76.09 -27.33 -1.66
CA LYS A 45 -77.42 -26.71 -1.51
C LYS A 45 -78.57 -27.62 -1.92
N PHE A 46 -78.40 -28.45 -2.95
CA PHE A 46 -79.49 -29.31 -3.45
C PHE A 46 -79.87 -30.39 -2.44
N GLU A 47 -78.89 -30.98 -1.77
CA GLU A 47 -79.11 -31.99 -0.72
C GLU A 47 -79.84 -31.38 0.49
N LEU A 48 -79.45 -30.16 0.89
CA LEU A 48 -80.15 -29.44 1.95
C LEU A 48 -81.61 -29.13 1.56
N ILE A 49 -81.85 -28.71 0.32
CA ILE A 49 -83.21 -28.45 -0.19
C ILE A 49 -84.06 -29.74 -0.14
N GLU A 50 -83.51 -30.87 -0.59
CA GLU A 50 -84.18 -32.18 -0.54
C GLU A 50 -84.54 -32.55 0.92
N GLN A 51 -83.61 -32.37 1.86
CA GLN A 51 -83.87 -32.61 3.28
C GLN A 51 -85.00 -31.72 3.84
N ILE A 52 -85.06 -30.45 3.42
CA ILE A 52 -86.15 -29.54 3.82
C ILE A 52 -87.48 -30.03 3.23
N GLU A 53 -87.52 -30.42 1.96
CA GLU A 53 -88.75 -30.89 1.29
C GLU A 53 -89.30 -32.20 1.90
N GLU A 54 -88.43 -33.08 2.39
CA GLU A 54 -88.82 -34.34 3.03
C GLU A 54 -89.36 -34.20 4.46
N THR A 55 -89.26 -33.00 5.05
CA THR A 55 -89.70 -32.74 6.43
C THR A 55 -91.23 -32.84 6.57
N LYS A 56 -91.74 -33.51 7.61
CA LYS A 56 -93.18 -33.81 7.75
C LYS A 56 -93.89 -33.14 8.90
N HIS A 57 -93.17 -32.80 9.97
CA HIS A 57 -93.77 -32.35 11.23
C HIS A 57 -93.11 -31.09 11.78
N THR A 58 -91.79 -31.03 11.84
CA THR A 58 -91.09 -29.89 12.43
C THR A 58 -89.79 -29.59 11.71
N LEU A 59 -89.56 -28.32 11.39
CA LEU A 59 -88.30 -27.82 10.84
C LEU A 59 -87.73 -26.75 11.78
N ILE A 60 -86.48 -26.93 12.18
CA ILE A 60 -85.75 -26.02 13.04
C ILE A 60 -84.53 -25.55 12.28
N ILE A 61 -84.33 -24.24 12.22
CA ILE A 61 -83.17 -23.65 11.57
C ILE A 61 -82.57 -22.62 12.52
N SER A 62 -81.27 -22.73 12.75
CA SER A 62 -80.47 -21.71 13.42
C SER A 62 -79.33 -21.28 12.51
N ALA A 63 -79.26 -20.01 12.17
CA ALA A 63 -78.22 -19.45 11.31
C ALA A 63 -78.04 -17.94 11.60
N ASP A 64 -76.86 -17.38 11.34
CA ASP A 64 -76.67 -15.92 11.46
C ASP A 64 -77.49 -15.17 10.41
N VAL A 65 -77.35 -15.60 9.14
CA VAL A 65 -78.06 -15.03 8.00
C VAL A 65 -78.59 -16.14 7.10
N LEU A 66 -79.90 -16.13 6.87
CA LEU A 66 -80.55 -16.97 5.88
C LEU A 66 -80.84 -16.11 4.64
N PHE A 67 -79.87 -16.03 3.72
CA PHE A 67 -79.97 -15.17 2.53
C PHE A 67 -80.34 -15.91 1.23
N ASP A 68 -80.17 -17.23 1.18
CA ASP A 68 -80.40 -17.99 -0.06
C ASP A 68 -81.90 -18.01 -0.43
N SER A 69 -82.20 -17.41 -1.58
CA SER A 69 -83.58 -17.22 -2.03
C SER A 69 -84.30 -18.52 -2.41
N GLU A 70 -83.56 -19.56 -2.80
CA GLU A 70 -84.12 -20.88 -3.11
C GLU A 70 -84.46 -21.60 -1.82
N ILE A 71 -83.56 -21.64 -0.84
CA ILE A 71 -83.83 -22.23 0.49
C ILE A 71 -85.05 -21.56 1.13
N ILE A 72 -85.11 -20.21 1.14
CA ILE A 72 -86.25 -19.47 1.68
C ILE A 72 -87.55 -19.83 0.94
N LYS A 73 -87.51 -19.97 -0.39
CA LYS A 73 -88.67 -20.33 -1.20
C LYS A 73 -89.11 -21.77 -0.95
N THR A 74 -88.17 -22.71 -0.79
CA THR A 74 -88.46 -24.11 -0.44
C THR A 74 -89.14 -24.20 0.92
N ILE A 75 -88.64 -23.47 1.93
CA ILE A 75 -89.28 -23.40 3.25
C ILE A 75 -90.69 -22.82 3.10
N GLN A 76 -90.86 -21.73 2.35
CA GLN A 76 -92.18 -21.14 2.12
C GLN A 76 -93.16 -22.14 1.49
N LEU A 77 -92.74 -22.85 0.43
CA LEU A 77 -93.54 -23.89 -0.23
C LEU A 77 -93.88 -25.05 0.71
N LEU A 78 -92.95 -25.45 1.58
CA LEU A 78 -93.18 -26.49 2.57
C LEU A 78 -94.34 -26.12 3.52
N VAL A 79 -94.35 -24.90 4.08
CA VAL A 79 -95.38 -24.47 5.03
C VAL A 79 -96.71 -24.13 4.36
N ASP A 80 -96.68 -23.72 3.09
CA ASP A 80 -97.88 -23.46 2.28
C ASP A 80 -98.58 -24.77 1.87
N ASN A 81 -97.81 -25.79 1.47
CA ASN A 81 -98.34 -27.08 1.04
C ASN A 81 -98.75 -28.00 2.21
N GLN A 82 -98.11 -27.85 3.39
CA GLN A 82 -98.34 -28.70 4.55
C GLN A 82 -98.70 -27.88 5.80
N PRO A 83 -100.01 -27.63 6.05
CA PRO A 83 -100.44 -26.72 7.12
C PRO A 83 -100.09 -27.15 8.56
N ALA A 84 -99.74 -28.43 8.76
CA ALA A 84 -99.44 -28.98 10.08
C ALA A 84 -97.95 -28.87 10.46
N ILE A 85 -97.07 -28.49 9.53
CA ILE A 85 -95.64 -28.34 9.80
C ILE A 85 -95.39 -27.11 10.67
N ARG A 86 -94.56 -27.28 11.71
CA ARG A 86 -94.08 -26.19 12.55
C ARG A 86 -92.67 -25.83 12.13
N VAL A 87 -92.44 -24.56 11.78
CA VAL A 87 -91.12 -24.06 11.41
C VAL A 87 -90.64 -23.03 12.43
N TYR A 88 -89.46 -23.25 12.99
CA TYR A 88 -88.80 -22.40 13.96
C TYR A 88 -87.49 -21.86 13.39
N LEU A 89 -87.33 -20.53 13.38
CA LEU A 89 -86.19 -19.85 12.77
C LEU A 89 -85.49 -18.98 13.82
N CYS A 90 -84.26 -19.32 14.20
CA CYS A 90 -83.38 -18.52 15.06
C CYS A 90 -82.33 -17.82 14.21
N LEU A 91 -82.50 -16.51 13.98
CA LEU A 91 -81.65 -15.72 13.10
C LEU A 91 -80.81 -14.68 13.86
N GLY A 92 -79.77 -14.18 13.20
CA GLY A 92 -78.94 -13.07 13.68
C GLY A 92 -79.64 -11.72 13.56
N ASP A 93 -79.00 -10.77 12.87
CA ASP A 93 -79.50 -9.40 12.73
C ASP A 93 -80.76 -9.29 11.84
N ASP A 94 -81.71 -8.45 12.25
CA ASP A 94 -83.01 -8.27 11.60
C ASP A 94 -82.87 -7.69 10.18
N GLU A 95 -81.96 -6.74 9.98
CA GLU A 95 -81.79 -6.07 8.69
C GLU A 95 -81.15 -7.01 7.68
N GLN A 96 -80.18 -7.82 8.10
CA GLN A 96 -79.55 -8.84 7.24
C GLN A 96 -80.54 -9.95 6.86
N ASN A 97 -81.51 -10.26 7.72
CA ASN A 97 -82.49 -11.34 7.50
C ASN A 97 -83.86 -10.85 7.00
N LYS A 98 -83.98 -9.58 6.60
CA LYS A 98 -85.26 -8.96 6.25
C LYS A 98 -86.05 -9.73 5.19
N THR A 99 -85.38 -10.24 4.16
CA THR A 99 -86.02 -11.03 3.10
C THR A 99 -86.60 -12.35 3.61
N ALA A 100 -85.89 -13.06 4.47
CA ALA A 100 -86.37 -14.29 5.09
C ALA A 100 -87.54 -14.00 6.04
N ILE A 101 -87.41 -12.98 6.89
CA ILE A 101 -88.46 -12.55 7.82
C ILE A 101 -89.74 -12.19 7.05
N ASP A 102 -89.64 -11.35 6.03
CA ASP A 102 -90.82 -10.88 5.30
C ASP A 102 -91.58 -12.00 4.57
N ARG A 103 -90.87 -13.03 4.09
CA ARG A 103 -91.48 -14.18 3.42
C ARG A 103 -92.04 -15.23 4.37
N LEU A 104 -91.41 -15.42 5.53
CA LEU A 104 -91.69 -16.58 6.40
C LEU A 104 -92.48 -16.24 7.68
N LYS A 105 -92.49 -14.98 8.14
CA LYS A 105 -93.13 -14.56 9.41
C LYS A 105 -94.62 -14.88 9.55
N SER A 106 -95.35 -15.04 8.44
CA SER A 106 -96.79 -15.29 8.45
C SER A 106 -97.15 -16.70 8.92
N ARG A 107 -96.25 -17.67 8.69
CA ARG A 107 -96.50 -19.11 8.89
C ARG A 107 -95.40 -19.81 9.70
N CYS A 108 -94.27 -19.15 9.92
CA CYS A 108 -93.15 -19.65 10.73
C CYS A 108 -93.01 -18.79 12.00
N LEU A 109 -92.45 -19.37 13.07
CA LEU A 109 -92.03 -18.60 14.23
C LEU A 109 -90.58 -18.13 14.00
N VAL A 110 -90.41 -16.83 13.74
CA VAL A 110 -89.09 -16.24 13.51
C VAL A 110 -88.67 -15.43 14.72
N ARG A 111 -87.46 -15.71 15.21
CA ARG A 111 -86.82 -14.95 16.28
C ARG A 111 -85.42 -14.54 15.87
N THR A 112 -85.01 -13.35 16.32
CA THR A 112 -83.78 -12.71 15.87
C THR A 112 -83.01 -12.08 17.03
N GLY A 113 -81.77 -11.66 16.76
CA GLY A 113 -80.90 -10.99 17.72
C GLY A 113 -79.81 -11.87 18.34
N VAL A 114 -79.59 -13.09 17.82
CA VAL A 114 -78.51 -13.98 18.25
C VAL A 114 -77.49 -14.11 17.13
N ALA A 115 -76.35 -13.43 17.28
CA ALA A 115 -75.25 -13.55 16.33
C ALA A 115 -74.67 -14.97 16.38
N GLN A 116 -74.52 -15.59 15.22
CA GLN A 116 -74.17 -17.01 15.09
C GLN A 116 -72.99 -17.21 14.12
N ALA A 117 -72.31 -18.36 14.23
CA ALA A 117 -71.29 -18.83 13.31
C ALA A 117 -71.56 -20.28 12.95
N GLY A 118 -71.59 -20.59 11.66
CA GLY A 118 -72.18 -21.82 11.15
C GLY A 118 -73.72 -21.78 11.18
N ALA A 119 -74.33 -22.91 10.84
CA ALA A 119 -75.77 -23.10 10.88
C ALA A 119 -76.14 -24.53 11.23
N ILE A 120 -77.35 -24.72 11.74
CA ILE A 120 -77.92 -26.04 11.98
C ILE A 120 -79.34 -26.13 11.44
N PHE A 121 -79.67 -27.27 10.85
CA PHE A 121 -80.99 -27.61 10.36
C PHE A 121 -81.41 -28.93 10.99
N LEU A 122 -82.52 -28.95 11.71
CA LEU A 122 -83.09 -30.15 12.30
C LEU A 122 -84.51 -30.36 11.77
N SER A 123 -84.78 -31.58 11.34
CA SER A 123 -86.08 -32.02 10.83
C SER A 123 -86.65 -33.13 11.70
N ASP A 124 -87.94 -33.02 12.02
CA ASP A 124 -88.74 -34.04 12.70
C ASP A 124 -88.10 -34.56 14.01
N HIS A 125 -87.42 -33.67 14.74
CA HIS A 125 -86.60 -33.97 15.92
C HIS A 125 -87.36 -34.68 17.08
N GLN A 126 -88.70 -34.62 17.11
CA GLN A 126 -89.54 -35.32 18.10
C GLN A 126 -90.09 -36.66 17.61
N TYR A 127 -89.82 -37.04 16.35
CA TYR A 127 -90.40 -38.20 15.69
C TYR A 127 -89.33 -39.25 15.35
N PHE A 128 -89.74 -40.43 14.88
CA PHE A 128 -88.80 -41.53 14.59
C PHE A 128 -87.83 -41.24 13.43
N ASN A 129 -88.16 -40.29 12.55
CA ASN A 129 -87.34 -39.92 11.41
C ASN A 129 -86.56 -38.61 11.67
N LYS A 130 -85.96 -38.48 12.86
CA LYS A 130 -85.15 -37.30 13.17
C LYS A 130 -84.00 -37.20 12.17
N ARG A 131 -83.78 -36.02 11.62
CA ARG A 131 -82.59 -35.72 10.82
C ARG A 131 -82.01 -34.39 11.28
N GLY A 132 -80.70 -34.26 11.22
CA GLY A 132 -80.03 -33.02 11.54
C GLY A 132 -78.77 -32.89 10.71
N VAL A 133 -78.48 -31.67 10.28
CA VAL A 133 -77.23 -31.33 9.61
C VAL A 133 -76.67 -30.06 10.23
N VAL A 134 -75.38 -30.09 10.55
CA VAL A 134 -74.61 -28.88 10.87
C VAL A 134 -73.86 -28.44 9.62
N ILE A 135 -73.77 -27.13 9.43
CA ILE A 135 -73.13 -26.51 8.28
C ILE A 135 -72.12 -25.49 8.79
N THR A 136 -70.86 -25.60 8.37
CA THR A 136 -69.80 -24.70 8.86
C THR A 136 -69.92 -23.29 8.30
N GLU A 137 -70.49 -23.15 7.09
CA GLU A 137 -70.83 -21.88 6.44
C GLU A 137 -71.90 -22.11 5.35
N LEU A 138 -72.93 -21.26 5.29
CA LEU A 138 -74.02 -21.38 4.30
C LEU A 138 -73.62 -20.82 2.92
N ASN A 139 -72.53 -21.32 2.34
CA ASN A 139 -72.05 -20.97 1.00
C ASN A 139 -71.20 -22.10 0.39
N GLU A 140 -70.70 -21.90 -0.83
CA GLU A 140 -69.91 -22.90 -1.57
C GLU A 140 -68.59 -23.31 -0.88
N ASN A 141 -68.12 -22.56 0.12
CA ASN A 141 -66.92 -22.88 0.89
C ASN A 141 -67.23 -23.63 2.20
N GLY A 142 -68.50 -23.86 2.51
CA GLY A 142 -68.93 -24.55 3.71
C GLY A 142 -68.80 -26.07 3.61
N TYR A 143 -68.82 -26.72 4.76
CA TYR A 143 -68.93 -28.16 4.88
C TYR A 143 -70.22 -28.51 5.64
N CYS A 144 -70.80 -29.66 5.33
CA CYS A 144 -71.93 -30.23 6.03
C CYS A 144 -71.54 -31.53 6.73
N LEU A 145 -72.16 -31.78 7.88
CA LEU A 145 -72.06 -33.03 8.61
C LEU A 145 -73.46 -33.47 9.04
N ASP A 146 -73.85 -34.67 8.64
CA ASP A 146 -75.05 -35.33 9.13
C ASP A 146 -74.88 -35.72 10.60
N LEU A 147 -75.82 -35.27 11.41
CA LEU A 147 -75.79 -35.44 12.85
C LEU A 147 -76.35 -36.81 13.25
N THR A 148 -75.65 -37.46 14.17
CA THR A 148 -76.14 -38.66 14.86
C THR A 148 -77.30 -38.32 15.80
N LEU A 149 -78.05 -39.33 16.25
CA LEU A 149 -79.21 -39.12 17.11
C LEU A 149 -78.86 -38.35 18.40
N ASP A 150 -77.71 -38.64 19.01
CA ASP A 150 -77.26 -37.97 20.23
C ASP A 150 -76.90 -36.50 19.95
N GLN A 151 -76.17 -36.25 18.85
CA GLN A 151 -75.84 -34.89 18.41
C GLN A 151 -77.09 -34.05 18.05
N ILE A 152 -78.13 -34.67 17.48
CA ILE A 152 -79.42 -34.01 17.20
C ILE A 152 -80.08 -33.57 18.50
N ASP A 153 -80.14 -34.46 19.50
CA ASP A 153 -80.81 -34.19 20.77
C ASP A 153 -80.07 -33.10 21.57
N ASP A 154 -78.73 -33.11 21.56
CA ASP A 154 -77.92 -32.05 22.19
C ASP A 154 -78.05 -30.71 21.44
N SER A 155 -77.94 -30.73 20.12
CA SER A 155 -78.05 -29.50 19.33
C SER A 155 -79.46 -28.89 19.41
N TYR A 156 -80.50 -29.71 19.55
CA TYR A 156 -81.85 -29.23 19.79
C TYR A 156 -81.99 -28.49 21.13
N ARG A 157 -81.32 -28.97 22.18
CA ARG A 157 -81.32 -28.30 23.50
C ARG A 157 -80.63 -26.95 23.43
N SER A 158 -79.49 -26.88 22.75
CA SER A 158 -78.78 -25.63 22.52
C SER A 158 -79.58 -24.67 21.66
N PHE A 159 -80.21 -25.15 20.59
CA PHE A 159 -81.16 -24.35 19.81
C PHE A 159 -82.24 -23.79 20.72
N CYS A 160 -82.85 -24.61 21.57
CA CYS A 160 -83.90 -24.14 22.48
C CYS A 160 -83.38 -23.07 23.45
N LYS A 161 -82.18 -23.22 24.02
CA LYS A 161 -81.57 -22.17 24.85
C LYS A 161 -81.42 -20.87 24.07
N HIS A 162 -80.86 -20.92 22.86
CA HIS A 162 -80.66 -19.70 22.08
C HIS A 162 -81.99 -19.08 21.63
N PHE A 163 -82.91 -19.91 21.14
CA PHE A 163 -84.19 -19.48 20.62
C PHE A 163 -85.14 -18.97 21.71
N TRP A 164 -85.13 -19.55 22.92
CA TRP A 164 -86.01 -19.12 24.01
C TRP A 164 -85.36 -18.13 24.95
N ASP A 165 -84.06 -18.21 25.23
CA ASP A 165 -83.42 -17.42 26.30
C ASP A 165 -82.59 -16.25 25.73
N ASN A 166 -81.96 -16.42 24.54
CA ASN A 166 -80.99 -15.43 24.03
C ASN A 166 -81.53 -14.50 22.92
N THR A 167 -82.64 -14.85 22.25
CA THR A 167 -83.21 -14.00 21.19
C THR A 167 -83.81 -12.72 21.74
N GLN A 168 -83.64 -11.63 21.00
CA GLN A 168 -84.06 -10.30 21.42
C GLN A 168 -85.44 -9.93 20.87
N TYR A 169 -85.75 -10.40 19.65
CA TYR A 169 -86.97 -10.05 18.95
C TYR A 169 -87.72 -11.27 18.43
N GLU A 170 -89.03 -11.14 18.34
CA GLU A 170 -89.94 -12.15 17.85
C GLU A 170 -90.86 -11.58 16.76
N TYR A 171 -91.13 -12.41 15.74
CA TYR A 171 -92.07 -12.17 14.66
C TYR A 171 -93.07 -13.35 14.57
N ILE A 172 -94.33 -13.06 14.89
CA ILE A 172 -95.45 -13.99 14.78
C ILE A 172 -96.58 -13.36 13.94
N GLY A 173 -96.89 -13.96 12.80
CA GLY A 173 -98.00 -13.55 11.95
C GLY A 173 -97.78 -12.19 11.28
N GLU A 174 -98.86 -11.41 11.09
CA GLU A 174 -98.78 -10.04 10.57
C GLU A 174 -98.29 -9.00 11.60
N SER A 175 -97.91 -9.44 12.80
CA SER A 175 -97.52 -8.55 13.91
C SER A 175 -96.19 -7.85 13.63
N LYS A 176 -96.07 -6.59 14.07
CA LYS A 176 -94.80 -5.87 14.10
C LYS A 176 -93.88 -6.44 15.18
N ARG A 177 -92.56 -6.37 14.92
CA ARG A 177 -91.44 -6.71 15.81
C ARG A 177 -91.78 -6.54 17.30
N GLN A 178 -91.70 -7.61 18.09
CA GLN A 178 -91.91 -7.59 19.53
C GLN A 178 -90.61 -7.91 20.27
N SER A 179 -90.34 -7.23 21.38
CA SER A 179 -89.23 -7.57 22.27
C SER A 179 -89.59 -8.82 23.09
N GLN A 180 -88.68 -9.78 23.15
CA GLN A 180 -88.87 -11.02 23.90
C GLN A 180 -88.31 -10.90 25.33
N GLN A 181 -89.05 -11.41 26.31
CA GLN A 181 -88.57 -11.69 27.67
C GLN A 181 -89.13 -13.04 28.11
N THR A 182 -88.23 -13.91 28.57
CA THR A 182 -88.50 -15.28 29.02
C THR A 182 -87.85 -15.48 30.38
N ASP A 183 -88.62 -15.96 31.35
CA ASP A 183 -88.17 -16.22 32.73
C ASP A 183 -87.70 -17.69 32.93
N ALA A 184 -87.64 -18.49 31.86
CA ALA A 184 -87.24 -19.89 31.93
C ALA A 184 -85.73 -20.02 31.65
N THR A 185 -85.02 -20.85 32.43
CA THR A 185 -83.61 -21.17 32.20
C THR A 185 -83.52 -22.60 31.66
N ILE A 186 -83.06 -22.76 30.43
CA ILE A 186 -82.87 -24.08 29.82
C ILE A 186 -81.53 -24.67 30.27
N VAL A 187 -81.57 -25.86 30.88
CA VAL A 187 -80.38 -26.62 31.28
C VAL A 187 -79.83 -27.41 30.09
N LEU A 188 -78.54 -27.22 29.79
CA LEU A 188 -77.82 -27.96 28.76
C LEU A 188 -77.17 -29.22 29.35
N ASN A 189 -77.04 -30.28 28.55
CA ASN A 189 -76.22 -31.44 28.90
C ASN A 189 -74.74 -31.07 28.84
N ASP A 190 -74.38 -30.33 27.79
CA ASP A 190 -73.03 -29.90 27.52
C ASP A 190 -73.02 -28.44 27.04
N GLU A 191 -71.98 -27.70 27.44
CA GLU A 191 -71.88 -26.25 27.23
C GLU A 191 -71.03 -25.86 26.00
N TYR A 192 -70.69 -26.81 25.14
CA TYR A 192 -69.70 -26.62 24.07
C TYR A 192 -70.11 -25.68 22.93
N GLN A 193 -71.37 -25.21 22.88
CA GLN A 193 -71.82 -24.20 21.89
C GLN A 193 -71.86 -22.78 22.49
N LEU A 194 -71.41 -22.61 23.74
CA LEU A 194 -71.37 -21.34 24.46
C LEU A 194 -69.97 -20.71 24.39
N ASP A 195 -69.93 -19.38 24.37
CA ASP A 195 -68.70 -18.58 24.33
C ASP A 195 -67.67 -18.96 25.42
N ASP A 196 -68.13 -19.37 26.61
CA ASP A 196 -67.25 -19.67 27.74
C ASP A 196 -66.47 -20.99 27.60
N TYR A 197 -67.01 -21.97 26.88
CA TYR A 197 -66.33 -23.26 26.68
C TYR A 197 -65.06 -23.09 25.83
N PHE A 198 -65.11 -22.19 24.85
CA PHE A 198 -64.02 -21.91 23.92
C PHE A 198 -62.92 -21.01 24.49
N ASN A 199 -63.07 -20.52 25.73
CA ASN A 199 -62.00 -19.83 26.45
C ASN A 199 -60.88 -20.77 26.94
N ARG A 200 -61.01 -22.09 26.71
CA ARG A 200 -59.94 -23.07 26.96
C ARG A 200 -58.72 -22.78 26.09
N LYS A 201 -57.53 -23.07 26.62
CA LYS A 201 -56.23 -22.80 25.98
C LYS A 201 -56.10 -23.48 24.60
N SER A 202 -56.63 -24.70 24.48
CA SER A 202 -56.72 -25.50 23.26
C SER A 202 -57.41 -24.73 22.13
N PHE A 203 -58.64 -24.30 22.37
CA PHE A 203 -59.44 -23.55 21.41
C PHE A 203 -58.89 -22.15 21.16
N LYS A 204 -58.33 -21.45 22.17
CA LYS A 204 -57.77 -20.11 21.97
C LYS A 204 -56.67 -20.07 20.91
N THR A 205 -55.83 -21.11 20.84
CA THR A 205 -54.76 -21.24 19.84
C THR A 205 -55.35 -21.52 18.46
N ALA A 206 -56.25 -22.50 18.37
CA ALA A 206 -57.01 -22.81 17.16
C ALA A 206 -57.73 -21.57 16.58
N ILE A 207 -58.42 -20.83 17.45
CA ILE A 207 -59.17 -19.62 17.13
C ILE A 207 -58.24 -18.52 16.62
N SER A 208 -57.08 -18.31 17.27
CA SER A 208 -56.11 -17.30 16.81
C SER A 208 -55.57 -17.62 15.41
N THR A 209 -55.34 -18.90 15.11
CA THR A 209 -54.85 -19.35 13.79
C THR A 209 -55.93 -19.22 12.73
N VAL A 210 -57.17 -19.68 12.98
CA VAL A 210 -58.30 -19.59 12.04
C VAL A 210 -58.67 -18.13 11.76
N ASN A 211 -58.80 -17.29 12.80
CA ASN A 211 -59.23 -15.90 12.65
C ASN A 211 -58.16 -14.97 12.07
N ALA A 212 -56.87 -15.26 12.27
CA ALA A 212 -55.79 -14.50 11.62
C ALA A 212 -55.79 -14.67 10.10
N LEU A 213 -56.42 -15.75 9.61
CA LEU A 213 -56.23 -16.26 8.28
C LEU A 213 -57.52 -16.37 7.45
N ASP A 214 -58.70 -16.22 8.06
CA ASP A 214 -60.02 -16.39 7.42
C ASP A 214 -60.09 -17.73 6.63
N LEU A 215 -59.48 -18.77 7.21
CA LEU A 215 -59.12 -20.03 6.56
C LEU A 215 -59.79 -21.24 7.22
N SER A 216 -59.97 -22.28 6.41
CA SER A 216 -60.53 -23.58 6.78
C SER A 216 -59.36 -24.57 7.05
N ASN A 217 -59.14 -24.97 8.30
CA ASN A 217 -57.90 -25.55 8.83
C ASN A 217 -58.15 -26.72 9.81
N LYS A 218 -57.41 -27.82 9.68
CA LYS A 218 -57.17 -28.74 10.82
C LYS A 218 -56.19 -28.11 11.82
N ILE A 219 -56.42 -28.28 13.11
CA ILE A 219 -55.50 -28.01 14.23
C ILE A 219 -55.45 -29.25 15.12
N GLU A 220 -54.35 -30.00 15.08
CA GLU A 220 -54.03 -31.03 16.08
C GLU A 220 -53.28 -30.39 17.26
N LEU A 221 -53.79 -30.57 18.49
CA LEU A 221 -53.16 -29.98 19.68
C LEU A 221 -52.03 -30.81 20.29
N GLU A 222 -51.83 -32.05 19.84
CA GLU A 222 -50.69 -32.89 20.26
C GLU A 222 -49.60 -33.02 19.19
N GLU A 223 -49.93 -32.92 17.89
CA GLU A 223 -48.95 -32.94 16.78
C GLU A 223 -49.08 -31.75 15.81
N TYR A 224 -49.47 -30.58 16.31
CA TYR A 224 -49.22 -29.24 15.75
C TYR A 224 -49.36 -29.01 14.22
N ALA A 225 -50.09 -29.82 13.45
CA ALA A 225 -50.22 -29.65 12.00
C ALA A 225 -51.40 -28.73 11.65
N THR A 226 -51.19 -27.84 10.66
CA THR A 226 -52.20 -26.96 10.10
C THR A 226 -52.19 -27.06 8.58
N LEU A 227 -53.31 -27.51 7.99
CA LEU A 227 -53.52 -27.52 6.53
C LEU A 227 -54.13 -26.20 6.08
N ILE A 228 -53.54 -25.59 5.06
CA ILE A 228 -53.90 -24.24 4.61
C ILE A 228 -53.91 -24.18 3.08
N SER A 229 -54.99 -23.68 2.49
CA SER A 229 -55.10 -23.54 1.03
C SER A 229 -54.50 -22.23 0.47
N ASN A 230 -54.32 -21.21 1.31
CA ASN A 230 -53.87 -19.88 0.89
C ASN A 230 -52.35 -19.71 1.01
N ARG A 231 -51.72 -19.13 -0.02
CA ARG A 231 -50.26 -18.96 -0.14
C ARG A 231 -49.79 -17.61 0.40
N GLN A 232 -50.08 -17.29 1.66
CA GLN A 232 -49.55 -16.10 2.35
C GLN A 232 -48.30 -16.41 3.17
N PHE A 233 -47.23 -16.84 2.49
CA PHE A 233 -46.03 -17.42 3.13
C PHE A 233 -45.48 -16.64 4.34
N ALA A 234 -45.40 -15.31 4.24
CA ALA A 234 -44.85 -14.48 5.32
C ALA A 234 -45.70 -14.52 6.61
N GLU A 235 -47.02 -14.47 6.47
CA GLU A 235 -47.94 -14.50 7.60
C GLU A 235 -48.03 -15.91 8.20
N LEU A 236 -48.03 -16.93 7.34
CA LEU A 236 -47.96 -18.33 7.75
C LEU A 236 -46.68 -18.63 8.54
N ASN A 237 -45.53 -18.14 8.08
CA ASN A 237 -44.27 -18.29 8.79
C ASN A 237 -44.28 -17.60 10.17
N ARG A 238 -44.95 -16.43 10.28
CA ARG A 238 -45.14 -15.74 11.56
C ARG A 238 -45.94 -16.60 12.53
N ILE A 239 -47.06 -17.13 12.08
CA ILE A 239 -47.95 -18.01 12.87
C ILE A 239 -47.22 -19.29 13.29
N ALA A 240 -46.51 -19.95 12.37
CA ALA A 240 -45.73 -21.15 12.67
C ALA A 240 -44.71 -20.92 13.79
N LYS A 241 -44.03 -19.76 13.79
CA LYS A 241 -43.05 -19.40 14.82
C LYS A 241 -43.68 -19.03 16.15
N GLU A 242 -44.79 -18.29 16.13
CA GLU A 242 -45.48 -17.84 17.36
C GLU A 242 -46.21 -19.00 18.06
N SER A 243 -46.82 -19.89 17.27
CA SER A 243 -47.69 -20.97 17.76
C SER A 243 -47.03 -22.36 17.75
N SER A 244 -45.80 -22.47 17.25
CA SER A 244 -45.07 -23.75 17.10
C SER A 244 -45.87 -24.79 16.30
N VAL A 245 -46.43 -24.36 15.17
CA VAL A 245 -47.25 -25.22 14.29
C VAL A 245 -46.54 -25.58 12.99
N ASN A 246 -46.66 -26.84 12.59
CA ASN A 246 -46.32 -27.36 11.28
C ASN A 246 -47.37 -26.88 10.28
N ILE A 247 -46.95 -26.31 9.16
CA ILE A 247 -47.88 -25.79 8.14
C ILE A 247 -47.71 -26.57 6.86
N PHE A 248 -48.82 -27.09 6.37
CA PHE A 248 -48.95 -27.82 5.12
C PHE A 248 -49.85 -27.03 4.17
N LEU A 249 -49.43 -26.87 2.91
CA LEU A 249 -50.24 -26.18 1.91
C LEU A 249 -50.92 -27.16 0.97
N THR A 250 -52.22 -27.04 0.86
CA THR A 250 -53.08 -27.83 -0.03
C THR A 250 -53.64 -26.95 -1.14
N ASP A 251 -54.15 -27.55 -2.21
CA ASP A 251 -54.86 -26.78 -3.25
C ASP A 251 -56.38 -26.68 -2.96
N PHE A 252 -56.87 -27.48 -2.02
CA PHE A 252 -58.27 -27.47 -1.56
C PHE A 252 -58.39 -26.93 -0.14
N ASN A 253 -59.53 -26.28 0.13
CA ASN A 253 -59.98 -25.97 1.48
C ASN A 253 -60.29 -27.27 2.23
N TYR A 254 -60.07 -27.28 3.55
CA TYR A 254 -60.38 -28.40 4.45
C TYR A 254 -61.23 -27.89 5.61
N PRO A 255 -62.20 -28.67 6.14
CA PRO A 255 -63.02 -28.23 7.25
C PRO A 255 -62.17 -27.85 8.48
N ASN A 256 -62.70 -26.94 9.29
CA ASN A 256 -62.04 -26.56 10.55
C ASN A 256 -62.17 -27.70 11.57
N ILE A 257 -61.12 -28.49 11.77
CA ILE A 257 -61.13 -29.63 12.71
C ILE A 257 -60.16 -29.36 13.86
N VAL A 258 -60.60 -29.56 15.10
CA VAL A 258 -59.75 -29.39 16.30
C VAL A 258 -59.72 -30.68 17.10
N TYR A 259 -58.52 -31.15 17.39
CA TYR A 259 -58.30 -32.32 18.25
C TYR A 259 -57.97 -31.84 19.66
N GLU A 260 -58.86 -32.07 20.62
CA GLU A 260 -58.70 -31.72 22.02
C GLU A 260 -58.20 -32.93 22.81
N ALA A 261 -56.96 -32.84 23.29
CA ALA A 261 -56.45 -33.74 24.32
C ALA A 261 -57.18 -33.48 25.64
N LYS A 262 -57.70 -34.53 26.27
CA LYS A 262 -58.20 -34.44 27.65
C LYS A 262 -57.01 -34.44 28.60
N ASP A 263 -57.07 -33.62 29.66
CA ASP A 263 -56.01 -33.40 30.66
C ASP A 263 -55.48 -34.66 31.38
N ASP A 264 -55.99 -35.86 31.07
CA ASP A 264 -55.66 -37.13 31.74
C ASP A 264 -55.08 -38.11 30.70
N GLU A 265 -53.85 -38.61 30.91
CA GLU A 265 -53.05 -39.47 30.01
C GLU A 265 -53.74 -40.79 29.58
N ARG A 266 -54.94 -41.06 30.07
CA ARG A 266 -55.76 -42.26 29.79
C ARG A 266 -57.05 -41.98 29.03
N SER A 267 -57.34 -40.71 28.72
CA SER A 267 -58.58 -40.32 28.08
C SER A 267 -58.39 -40.26 26.56
N GLU A 268 -59.35 -40.82 25.83
CA GLU A 268 -59.40 -40.73 24.38
C GLU A 268 -59.54 -39.27 23.94
N GLU A 269 -58.73 -38.88 22.96
CA GLU A 269 -58.71 -37.58 22.32
C GLU A 269 -60.07 -37.28 21.67
N VAL A 270 -60.58 -36.08 21.89
CA VAL A 270 -61.88 -35.62 21.37
C VAL A 270 -61.68 -34.78 20.13
N VAL A 271 -62.48 -35.00 19.09
CA VAL A 271 -62.37 -34.26 17.83
C VAL A 271 -63.60 -33.41 17.60
N TRP A 272 -63.38 -32.16 17.18
CA TRP A 272 -64.40 -31.14 17.01
C TRP A 272 -64.42 -30.64 15.56
N LEU A 273 -65.60 -30.55 14.97
CA LEU A 273 -65.85 -29.76 13.77
C LEU A 273 -66.27 -28.35 14.17
N LEU A 274 -65.57 -27.34 13.66
CA LEU A 274 -65.84 -25.93 13.91
C LEU A 274 -66.41 -25.22 12.66
N PRO A 275 -67.17 -24.13 12.85
CA PRO A 275 -67.53 -23.23 11.75
C PRO A 275 -66.32 -22.64 11.03
N ASN A 276 -66.48 -22.21 9.77
CA ASN A 276 -65.40 -21.61 8.98
C ASN A 276 -64.88 -20.31 9.62
N LYS A 277 -65.79 -19.53 10.20
CA LYS A 277 -65.51 -18.30 10.93
C LYS A 277 -65.88 -18.49 12.39
N PHE A 278 -65.03 -18.03 13.30
CA PHE A 278 -65.27 -18.16 14.73
C PHE A 278 -65.18 -16.79 15.41
N SER A 279 -66.05 -16.51 16.38
CA SER A 279 -65.98 -15.26 17.13
C SER A 279 -66.36 -15.44 18.60
N ALA A 280 -65.55 -14.87 19.49
CA ALA A 280 -65.89 -14.72 20.90
C ALA A 280 -66.98 -13.63 21.02
N GLY A 281 -68.19 -14.02 21.37
CA GLY A 281 -69.39 -13.17 21.36
C GLY A 281 -70.45 -13.59 20.33
N LYS A 282 -70.29 -14.75 19.70
CA LYS A 282 -71.28 -15.38 18.83
C LYS A 282 -71.55 -16.80 19.30
N VAL A 283 -72.74 -17.31 19.00
CA VAL A 283 -73.01 -18.74 19.14
C VAL A 283 -72.28 -19.47 18.02
N ASN A 284 -71.32 -20.32 18.37
CA ASN A 284 -70.52 -21.08 17.39
C ASN A 284 -71.06 -22.50 17.34
N TRP A 285 -71.59 -22.92 16.18
CA TRP A 285 -72.10 -24.27 15.95
C TRP A 285 -70.96 -25.28 15.77
N ALA A 286 -70.26 -25.58 16.86
CA ALA A 286 -69.27 -26.64 16.93
C ALA A 286 -69.91 -27.97 17.32
N ILE A 287 -69.45 -29.05 16.70
CA ILE A 287 -69.95 -30.41 16.94
C ILE A 287 -68.79 -31.32 17.32
N GLN A 288 -68.94 -32.00 18.45
CA GLN A 288 -68.06 -33.10 18.83
C GLN A 288 -68.35 -34.30 17.93
N LEU A 289 -67.32 -34.81 17.24
CA LEU A 289 -67.43 -36.00 16.40
C LEU A 289 -67.49 -37.26 17.26
N ASN A 290 -68.33 -38.21 16.87
CA ASN A 290 -68.29 -39.57 17.44
C ASN A 290 -67.10 -40.36 16.85
N ASP A 291 -66.87 -41.58 17.34
CA ASP A 291 -65.69 -42.38 16.94
C ASP A 291 -65.65 -42.67 15.43
N ASP A 292 -66.78 -43.00 14.81
CA ASP A 292 -66.85 -43.27 13.37
C ASP A 292 -66.56 -42.02 12.53
N GLN A 293 -67.15 -40.87 12.92
CA GLN A 293 -66.91 -39.58 12.29
C GLN A 293 -65.46 -39.14 12.48
N LYS A 294 -64.92 -39.29 13.69
CA LYS A 294 -63.52 -38.99 14.04
C LYS A 294 -62.57 -39.78 13.15
N ASN A 295 -62.76 -41.10 13.03
CA ASN A 295 -61.85 -41.96 12.29
C ASN A 295 -61.81 -41.59 10.79
N ASN A 296 -62.97 -41.35 10.17
CA ASN A 296 -63.03 -40.97 8.75
C ASN A 296 -62.42 -39.59 8.49
N VAL A 297 -62.71 -38.61 9.35
CA VAL A 297 -62.13 -37.27 9.24
C VAL A 297 -60.61 -37.32 9.42
N THR A 298 -60.14 -38.12 10.37
CA THR A 298 -58.70 -38.28 10.62
C THR A 298 -58.00 -38.93 9.43
N GLU A 299 -58.55 -40.02 8.88
CA GLU A 299 -57.99 -40.67 7.68
C GLU A 299 -57.95 -39.73 6.47
N SER A 300 -59.01 -38.95 6.26
CA SER A 300 -59.06 -37.95 5.19
C SER A 300 -57.96 -36.90 5.33
N ILE A 301 -57.72 -36.46 6.56
CA ILE A 301 -56.74 -35.41 6.81
C ILE A 301 -55.30 -35.96 6.77
N ASP A 302 -55.05 -37.16 7.24
CA ASP A 302 -53.73 -37.78 7.13
C ASP A 302 -53.33 -37.93 5.66
N LYS A 303 -54.28 -38.37 4.81
CA LYS A 303 -54.11 -38.36 3.34
C LYS A 303 -53.81 -36.96 2.80
N ALA A 304 -54.46 -35.93 3.32
CA ALA A 304 -54.24 -34.55 2.90
C ALA A 304 -52.84 -34.03 3.27
N ILE A 305 -52.34 -34.37 4.46
CA ILE A 305 -50.98 -34.05 4.90
C ILE A 305 -49.96 -34.76 4.01
N GLU A 306 -50.20 -36.03 3.70
CA GLU A 306 -49.37 -36.81 2.77
C GLU A 306 -49.38 -36.20 1.37
N GLN A 307 -50.51 -35.69 0.89
CA GLN A 307 -50.68 -35.12 -0.45
C GLN A 307 -50.35 -33.62 -0.55
N ALA A 308 -50.02 -32.95 0.57
CA ALA A 308 -49.80 -31.52 0.59
C ALA A 308 -48.69 -31.09 -0.38
N CYS A 309 -48.94 -30.03 -1.14
CA CYS A 309 -48.04 -29.51 -2.16
C CYS A 309 -46.74 -28.97 -1.52
N TRP A 310 -46.88 -28.31 -0.37
CA TRP A 310 -45.77 -27.67 0.35
C TRP A 310 -45.82 -27.95 1.85
N GLU A 311 -44.65 -28.01 2.47
CA GLU A 311 -44.46 -28.08 3.92
C GLU A 311 -43.53 -26.97 4.40
N LEU A 312 -43.90 -26.26 5.47
CA LEU A 312 -43.05 -25.23 6.06
C LEU A 312 -41.96 -25.86 6.95
N ALA A 313 -40.71 -25.77 6.51
CA ALA A 313 -39.54 -26.05 7.32
C ALA A 313 -39.03 -24.76 7.99
N LEU A 314 -39.01 -24.68 9.33
CA LEU A 314 -38.64 -23.46 10.04
C LEU A 314 -37.14 -23.14 10.03
N LYS A 315 -36.29 -24.17 10.10
CA LYS A 315 -34.82 -24.08 10.09
C LYS A 315 -34.21 -25.31 9.40
N PRO A 316 -34.51 -25.52 8.11
CA PRO A 316 -33.96 -26.65 7.41
C PRO A 316 -32.44 -26.50 7.29
N LYS A 317 -31.74 -27.62 7.32
CA LYS A 317 -30.32 -27.68 6.97
C LYS A 317 -30.18 -27.69 5.45
N VAL A 318 -29.04 -27.24 4.93
CA VAL A 318 -28.75 -27.29 3.49
C VAL A 318 -28.84 -28.72 2.95
N CYS A 319 -28.32 -29.71 3.69
CA CYS A 319 -28.35 -31.12 3.27
C CYS A 319 -29.77 -31.70 3.15
N GLU A 320 -30.74 -31.15 3.86
CA GLU A 320 -32.15 -31.58 3.81
C GLU A 320 -32.88 -31.04 2.58
N LEU A 321 -32.31 -30.04 1.91
CA LEU A 321 -32.92 -29.34 0.77
C LEU A 321 -32.19 -29.57 -0.56
N VAL A 322 -31.20 -30.47 -0.58
CA VAL A 322 -30.46 -30.82 -1.80
C VAL A 322 -31.40 -31.49 -2.80
N ASP A 323 -31.41 -30.99 -4.04
CA ASP A 323 -32.30 -31.46 -5.11
C ASP A 323 -33.80 -31.38 -4.78
N VAL A 324 -34.17 -30.62 -3.74
CA VAL A 324 -35.57 -30.37 -3.37
C VAL A 324 -35.91 -28.93 -3.69
N ASP A 325 -37.04 -28.74 -4.36
CA ASP A 325 -37.55 -27.41 -4.67
C ASP A 325 -38.12 -26.74 -3.40
N PHE A 326 -37.82 -25.47 -3.21
CA PHE A 326 -38.37 -24.69 -2.10
C PHE A 326 -38.57 -23.22 -2.47
N VAL A 327 -39.41 -22.54 -1.70
CA VAL A 327 -39.60 -21.10 -1.76
C VAL A 327 -39.30 -20.46 -0.40
N SER A 328 -38.85 -19.21 -0.40
CA SER A 328 -38.53 -18.48 0.83
C SER A 328 -39.79 -18.16 1.61
N ALA A 329 -39.88 -18.57 2.88
CA ALA A 329 -41.05 -18.29 3.71
C ALA A 329 -41.13 -16.82 4.18
N ASN A 330 -40.09 -16.02 3.92
CA ASN A 330 -40.04 -14.60 4.30
C ASN A 330 -40.30 -13.63 3.14
N ASN A 331 -40.25 -14.10 1.89
CA ASN A 331 -40.45 -13.26 0.72
C ASN A 331 -41.80 -13.58 0.08
N SER A 332 -42.48 -12.54 -0.39
CA SER A 332 -43.70 -12.66 -1.20
C SER A 332 -43.42 -13.12 -2.63
N ASN A 333 -42.15 -13.15 -3.04
CA ASN A 333 -41.76 -13.62 -4.36
C ASN A 333 -41.67 -15.14 -4.33
N GLU A 334 -42.57 -15.79 -5.07
CA GLU A 334 -42.65 -17.24 -5.27
C GLU A 334 -41.51 -17.76 -6.18
N GLU A 335 -40.29 -17.26 -6.01
CA GLU A 335 -39.16 -17.72 -6.81
C GLU A 335 -38.74 -19.11 -6.31
N LEU A 336 -38.96 -20.11 -7.17
CA LEU A 336 -38.55 -21.48 -6.95
C LEU A 336 -37.03 -21.56 -6.90
N MET A 337 -36.51 -22.13 -5.83
CA MET A 337 -35.08 -22.36 -5.64
C MET A 337 -34.82 -23.85 -5.41
N THR A 338 -33.63 -24.27 -5.79
CA THR A 338 -33.12 -25.63 -5.55
C THR A 338 -31.67 -25.49 -5.06
N ILE A 339 -31.25 -26.35 -4.14
CA ILE A 339 -29.84 -26.43 -3.70
C ILE A 339 -29.15 -27.53 -4.51
N ASP A 340 -28.07 -27.16 -5.19
CA ASP A 340 -27.23 -28.10 -5.92
C ASP A 340 -26.40 -28.96 -4.93
N GLU A 341 -26.13 -30.23 -5.24
CA GLU A 341 -25.19 -31.03 -4.42
C GLU A 341 -23.76 -30.41 -4.45
N ARG A 342 -23.32 -29.97 -5.64
CA ARG A 342 -21.97 -29.44 -5.86
C ARG A 342 -21.96 -28.24 -6.79
N LYS A 343 -21.16 -27.23 -6.44
CA LYS A 343 -20.97 -26.03 -7.26
C LYS A 343 -19.52 -25.57 -7.28
N ALA A 344 -19.08 -25.03 -8.41
CA ALA A 344 -17.77 -24.42 -8.56
C ALA A 344 -17.92 -22.90 -8.72
N ILE A 345 -17.15 -22.13 -7.95
CA ILE A 345 -17.21 -20.67 -7.93
C ILE A 345 -15.81 -20.09 -8.05
N THR A 346 -15.63 -19.17 -8.99
CA THR A 346 -14.40 -18.39 -9.12
C THR A 346 -14.49 -17.13 -8.25
N LEU A 347 -13.56 -17.00 -7.33
CA LEU A 347 -13.40 -15.85 -6.42
C LEU A 347 -12.69 -14.69 -7.11
N GLU A 348 -12.91 -13.47 -6.62
CA GLU A 348 -12.16 -12.30 -7.09
C GLU A 348 -10.69 -12.38 -6.65
N GLU A 349 -9.76 -11.75 -7.36
CA GLU A 349 -8.34 -11.76 -6.99
C GLU A 349 -8.08 -11.11 -5.62
N LYS A 350 -7.27 -11.76 -4.78
CA LYS A 350 -6.86 -11.22 -3.47
C LYS A 350 -5.44 -10.67 -3.53
N TYR A 351 -5.26 -9.44 -3.08
CA TYR A 351 -3.95 -8.81 -2.91
C TYR A 351 -3.61 -8.74 -1.42
N CYS A 352 -2.59 -9.49 -1.00
CA CYS A 352 -2.11 -9.48 0.39
C CYS A 352 -1.45 -8.14 0.73
N GLN A 353 -1.59 -7.70 1.98
CA GLN A 353 -0.95 -6.50 2.50
C GLN A 353 0.49 -6.75 2.96
N SER A 354 0.81 -8.00 3.30
CA SER A 354 2.14 -8.41 3.75
C SER A 354 2.57 -9.76 3.15
N ILE A 355 3.88 -10.02 3.14
CA ILE A 355 4.43 -11.31 2.71
C ILE A 355 4.04 -12.41 3.70
N GLU A 356 3.91 -12.08 4.99
CA GLU A 356 3.50 -13.03 6.02
C GLU A 356 2.07 -13.53 5.81
N GLU A 357 1.14 -12.61 5.49
CA GLU A 357 -0.24 -12.92 5.07
C GLU A 357 -0.25 -13.87 3.86
N PHE A 358 0.63 -13.63 2.86
CA PHE A 358 0.72 -14.45 1.66
C PHE A 358 1.30 -15.87 1.88
N LEU A 359 2.12 -16.05 2.94
CA LEU A 359 2.78 -17.33 3.23
C LEU A 359 1.99 -18.18 4.22
N ASN A 360 1.44 -17.56 5.26
CA ASN A 360 0.95 -18.26 6.44
C ASN A 360 -0.58 -18.31 6.53
N GLU A 361 -1.31 -17.37 5.93
CA GLU A 361 -2.78 -17.40 5.97
C GLU A 361 -3.33 -18.42 4.99
N THR A 362 -4.39 -19.12 5.42
CA THR A 362 -5.06 -20.09 4.57
C THR A 362 -6.03 -19.38 3.62
N PRO A 363 -6.31 -19.96 2.43
CA PRO A 363 -7.30 -19.44 1.50
C PRO A 363 -8.66 -19.09 2.13
N GLU A 364 -9.13 -19.92 3.07
CA GLU A 364 -10.42 -19.76 3.72
C GLU A 364 -10.53 -18.47 4.54
N ILE A 365 -9.42 -18.04 5.15
CA ILE A 365 -9.34 -16.80 5.94
C ILE A 365 -9.28 -15.60 5.01
N LEU A 366 -8.42 -15.66 3.99
CA LEU A 366 -8.19 -14.59 3.02
C LEU A 366 -9.46 -14.21 2.25
N PHE A 367 -10.29 -15.22 1.94
CA PHE A 367 -11.55 -15.11 1.22
C PHE A 367 -12.79 -15.25 2.10
N SER A 368 -12.66 -15.15 3.42
CA SER A 368 -13.78 -15.26 4.37
C SER A 368 -15.01 -14.43 3.97
N LYS A 369 -14.80 -13.18 3.55
CA LYS A 369 -15.87 -12.25 3.11
C LYS A 369 -16.63 -12.71 1.86
N GLN A 370 -16.03 -13.50 0.98
CA GLN A 370 -16.63 -13.96 -0.29
C GLN A 370 -17.17 -15.40 -0.19
N THR A 371 -16.84 -16.13 0.88
CA THR A 371 -17.09 -17.57 1.01
C THR A 371 -18.15 -17.90 2.07
N HIS A 372 -18.96 -16.92 2.46
CA HIS A 372 -20.14 -17.15 3.28
C HIS A 372 -21.27 -17.73 2.44
N TRP A 373 -22.06 -18.64 3.04
CA TRP A 373 -23.24 -19.18 2.38
C TRP A 373 -24.24 -18.05 2.06
N SER A 374 -24.81 -18.08 0.86
CA SER A 374 -25.88 -17.19 0.43
C SER A 374 -26.79 -17.91 -0.55
N ASP A 375 -28.03 -17.45 -0.73
CA ASP A 375 -28.97 -18.08 -1.69
C ASP A 375 -28.41 -18.09 -3.13
N LYS A 376 -27.50 -17.17 -3.49
CA LYS A 376 -26.78 -17.17 -4.79
C LYS A 376 -25.82 -18.35 -4.95
N PHE A 377 -25.36 -18.89 -3.82
CA PHE A 377 -24.42 -19.99 -3.68
C PHE A 377 -25.13 -21.23 -3.13
N ALA A 378 -26.42 -21.42 -3.43
CA ALA A 378 -27.25 -22.52 -2.97
C ALA A 378 -26.69 -23.88 -3.40
N ALA A 379 -25.71 -24.39 -2.67
CA ALA A 379 -25.13 -25.71 -2.86
C ALA A 379 -24.61 -26.26 -1.53
N GLN A 380 -24.60 -27.59 -1.41
CA GLN A 380 -24.06 -28.29 -0.24
C GLN A 380 -22.53 -28.21 -0.19
N HIS A 381 -21.88 -28.56 -1.31
CA HIS A 381 -20.42 -28.51 -1.44
C HIS A 381 -20.01 -27.47 -2.47
N ILE A 382 -19.18 -26.51 -2.05
CA ILE A 382 -18.70 -25.45 -2.93
C ILE A 382 -17.19 -25.52 -3.08
N THR A 383 -16.75 -25.78 -4.32
CA THR A 383 -15.35 -25.66 -4.71
C THR A 383 -15.06 -24.22 -5.11
N PHE A 384 -14.22 -23.54 -4.35
CA PHE A 384 -13.76 -22.19 -4.63
C PHE A 384 -12.41 -22.23 -5.34
N SER A 385 -12.31 -21.51 -6.45
CA SER A 385 -11.05 -21.28 -7.17
C SER A 385 -10.71 -19.79 -7.13
N GLY A 386 -9.42 -19.45 -7.02
CA GLY A 386 -9.02 -18.04 -6.94
C GLY A 386 -7.52 -17.84 -7.10
N ILE A 387 -7.11 -16.57 -7.12
CA ILE A 387 -5.71 -16.18 -7.23
C ILE A 387 -5.34 -15.27 -6.06
N ILE A 388 -4.28 -15.63 -5.35
CA ILE A 388 -3.69 -14.82 -4.28
C ILE A 388 -2.40 -14.19 -4.80
N HIS A 389 -2.33 -12.86 -4.73
CA HIS A 389 -1.17 -12.07 -5.08
C HIS A 389 -0.36 -11.66 -3.83
N PRO A 390 0.99 -11.73 -3.89
CA PRO A 390 1.83 -11.14 -2.86
C PRO A 390 1.70 -9.60 -2.85
N PRO A 391 2.12 -8.92 -1.77
CA PRO A 391 2.15 -7.46 -1.72
C PRO A 391 3.08 -6.90 -2.79
N TYR A 392 2.53 -6.09 -3.69
CA TYR A 392 3.29 -5.44 -4.77
C TYR A 392 3.76 -4.05 -4.40
N CYS A 393 4.94 -3.67 -4.90
CA CYS A 393 5.39 -2.28 -4.85
C CYS A 393 4.43 -1.37 -5.65
N PRO A 394 4.02 -0.20 -5.12
CA PRO A 394 3.18 0.74 -5.86
C PRO A 394 3.84 1.16 -7.19
N LYS A 395 3.06 1.22 -8.27
CA LYS A 395 3.56 1.59 -9.61
C LYS A 395 4.22 2.98 -9.70
N ASN A 396 3.85 3.88 -8.81
CA ASN A 396 4.38 5.25 -8.77
C ASN A 396 5.53 5.42 -7.77
N ALA A 397 6.01 4.35 -7.14
CA ALA A 397 7.08 4.44 -6.18
C ALA A 397 8.38 4.88 -6.88
N THR A 398 9.09 5.83 -6.27
CA THR A 398 10.39 6.33 -6.75
C THR A 398 11.50 5.89 -5.82
N LYS A 399 12.76 6.02 -6.23
CA LYS A 399 13.91 5.73 -5.36
C LYS A 399 13.86 6.64 -4.12
N ASP A 400 14.06 6.06 -2.94
CA ASP A 400 13.99 6.80 -1.66
C ASP A 400 15.03 7.94 -1.61
N GLU A 401 14.69 9.04 -0.93
CA GLU A 401 15.59 10.18 -0.76
C GLU A 401 16.93 9.81 -0.09
N LEU A 402 16.95 8.76 0.72
CA LEU A 402 18.16 8.23 1.37
C LEU A 402 19.19 7.77 0.32
N VAL A 403 18.74 7.10 -0.74
CA VAL A 403 19.60 6.68 -1.87
C VAL A 403 20.23 7.92 -2.51
N GLY A 404 19.43 8.95 -2.78
CA GLY A 404 19.93 10.21 -3.34
C GLY A 404 20.88 10.97 -2.42
N LYS A 405 20.76 10.84 -1.09
CA LYS A 405 21.70 11.43 -0.12
C LYS A 405 23.04 10.69 -0.13
N TRP A 406 23.02 9.36 -0.18
CA TRP A 406 24.23 8.54 -0.27
C TRP A 406 24.96 8.73 -1.60
N ASP A 407 24.25 8.83 -2.72
CA ASP A 407 24.84 9.14 -4.03
C ASP A 407 25.57 10.47 -4.03
N LYS A 408 25.00 11.51 -3.38
CA LYS A 408 25.65 12.81 -3.25
C LYS A 408 26.96 12.71 -2.46
N VAL A 409 26.98 11.96 -1.37
CA VAL A 409 28.18 11.75 -0.56
C VAL A 409 29.25 10.97 -1.33
N ASN A 410 28.85 9.91 -2.04
CA ASN A 410 29.76 9.13 -2.88
C ASN A 410 30.38 9.99 -3.99
N ASN A 411 29.58 10.83 -4.65
CA ASN A 411 30.08 11.77 -5.65
C ASN A 411 31.05 12.81 -5.06
N GLN A 412 30.75 13.36 -3.88
CA GLN A 412 31.64 14.30 -3.18
C GLN A 412 32.98 13.66 -2.81
N TRP A 413 32.98 12.40 -2.38
CA TRP A 413 34.18 11.63 -2.08
C TRP A 413 35.07 11.47 -3.31
N HIS A 414 34.51 10.96 -4.41
CA HIS A 414 35.25 10.76 -5.66
C HIS A 414 35.73 12.08 -6.28
N GLN A 415 34.93 13.15 -6.20
CA GLN A 415 35.35 14.48 -6.65
C GLN A 415 36.58 14.96 -5.88
N SER A 416 36.58 14.81 -4.56
CA SER A 416 37.66 15.27 -3.70
C SER A 416 38.96 14.47 -3.91
N LEU A 417 38.85 13.16 -4.15
CA LEU A 417 40.01 12.33 -4.55
C LEU A 417 40.60 12.78 -5.90
N SER A 418 39.73 13.11 -6.87
CA SER A 418 40.15 13.62 -8.19
C SER A 418 40.87 14.98 -8.08
N GLU A 419 40.40 15.88 -7.21
CA GLU A 419 41.06 17.17 -6.94
C GLU A 419 42.48 16.98 -6.37
N VAL A 420 42.65 16.07 -5.41
CA VAL A 420 43.93 15.75 -4.78
C VAL A 420 44.90 15.10 -5.79
N GLU A 421 44.40 14.19 -6.62
CA GLU A 421 45.18 13.58 -7.71
C GLU A 421 45.64 14.62 -8.75
N SER A 422 44.75 15.56 -9.11
CA SER A 422 45.09 16.68 -10.00
C SER A 422 46.18 17.57 -9.41
N MET A 423 46.11 17.89 -8.11
CA MET A 423 47.18 18.63 -7.42
C MET A 423 48.51 17.89 -7.48
N LEU A 424 48.52 16.57 -7.22
CA LEU A 424 49.73 15.76 -7.30
C LEU A 424 50.33 15.72 -8.72
N ASN A 425 49.48 15.61 -9.74
CA ASN A 425 49.91 15.64 -11.14
C ASN A 425 50.45 17.02 -11.56
N ASN A 426 49.85 18.11 -11.10
CA ASN A 426 50.35 19.47 -11.33
C ASN A 426 51.74 19.69 -10.69
N LEU A 427 51.97 19.19 -9.47
CA LEU A 427 53.29 19.24 -8.84
C LEU A 427 54.33 18.45 -9.66
N SER A 428 53.95 17.29 -10.19
CA SER A 428 54.82 16.52 -11.06
C SER A 428 55.14 17.29 -12.35
N LYS A 429 54.16 17.95 -12.97
CA LYS A 429 54.36 18.75 -14.17
C LYS A 429 55.34 19.91 -13.91
N GLN A 430 55.18 20.61 -12.79
CA GLN A 430 56.09 21.69 -12.37
C GLN A 430 57.54 21.17 -12.19
N LEU A 431 57.70 19.96 -11.65
CA LEU A 431 59.00 19.33 -11.47
C LEU A 431 59.63 18.95 -12.83
N THR A 432 58.84 18.39 -13.74
CA THR A 432 59.29 18.05 -15.10
C THR A 432 59.69 19.29 -15.91
N GLU A 433 58.90 20.37 -15.85
CA GLU A 433 59.24 21.65 -16.48
C GLU A 433 60.53 22.26 -15.89
N SER A 434 60.74 22.09 -14.59
CA SER A 434 61.95 22.58 -13.91
C SER A 434 63.19 21.74 -14.26
N SER A 435 63.02 20.45 -14.57
CA SER A 435 64.08 19.55 -15.04
C SER A 435 64.56 19.84 -16.47
N ALA A 436 63.85 20.68 -17.22
CA ALA A 436 64.28 21.14 -18.55
C ALA A 436 65.14 22.42 -18.51
N ARG A 437 65.36 23.00 -17.32
CA ARG A 437 66.12 24.26 -17.15
C ARG A 437 67.63 24.03 -17.10
N SER A 438 68.41 25.09 -17.30
CA SER A 438 69.89 25.04 -17.34
C SER A 438 70.56 24.53 -16.05
N PHE A 439 69.82 24.42 -14.94
CA PHE A 439 70.29 23.92 -13.64
C PHE A 439 69.77 22.51 -13.28
N ALA A 440 69.20 21.78 -14.24
CA ALA A 440 68.59 20.47 -14.04
C ALA A 440 69.51 19.42 -13.41
N SER A 441 70.82 19.50 -13.66
CA SER A 441 71.81 18.60 -13.07
C SER A 441 71.83 18.66 -11.53
N LEU A 442 71.56 19.82 -10.94
CA LEU A 442 71.50 20.02 -9.49
C LEU A 442 70.25 19.38 -8.85
N LEU A 443 69.19 19.18 -9.63
CA LEU A 443 67.91 18.65 -9.15
C LEU A 443 67.75 17.14 -9.34
N LYS A 444 68.67 16.46 -10.05
CA LYS A 444 68.49 15.07 -10.49
C LYS A 444 68.19 14.08 -9.35
N GLN A 445 68.92 14.16 -8.24
CA GLN A 445 68.70 13.29 -7.07
C GLN A 445 67.40 13.62 -6.34
N PHE A 446 67.05 14.91 -6.24
CA PHE A 446 65.81 15.35 -5.60
C PHE A 446 64.58 14.91 -6.41
N ILE A 447 64.62 15.03 -7.74
CA ILE A 447 63.55 14.59 -8.64
C ILE A 447 63.27 13.09 -8.47
N LEU A 448 64.33 12.27 -8.44
CA LEU A 448 64.20 10.82 -8.25
C LEU A 448 63.53 10.47 -6.91
N GLY A 449 63.85 11.18 -5.83
CA GLY A 449 63.21 10.99 -4.52
C GLY A 449 61.73 11.39 -4.51
N GLN A 450 61.37 12.46 -5.25
CA GLN A 450 59.98 12.91 -5.36
C GLN A 450 59.13 11.97 -6.22
N ASP A 451 59.70 11.37 -7.27
CA ASP A 451 58.98 10.38 -8.10
C ASP A 451 58.61 9.13 -7.30
N GLN A 452 59.48 8.66 -6.40
CA GLN A 452 59.16 7.53 -5.51
C GLN A 452 58.04 7.87 -4.53
N LYS A 453 58.08 9.07 -3.92
CA LYS A 453 57.00 9.55 -3.05
C LYS A 453 55.67 9.67 -3.80
N ARG A 454 55.70 10.20 -5.02
CA ARG A 454 54.53 10.31 -5.90
C ARG A 454 53.88 8.94 -6.15
N LYS A 455 54.67 7.91 -6.50
CA LYS A 455 54.14 6.55 -6.73
C LYS A 455 53.44 5.99 -5.49
N LYS A 456 53.99 6.22 -4.30
CA LYS A 456 53.35 5.81 -3.04
C LYS A 456 52.02 6.54 -2.78
N LEU A 457 51.98 7.85 -3.04
CA LEU A 457 50.77 8.65 -2.88
C LEU A 457 49.68 8.25 -3.89
N ILE A 458 50.04 7.97 -5.15
CA ILE A 458 49.10 7.46 -6.16
C ILE A 458 48.51 6.12 -5.70
N GLY A 459 49.34 5.18 -5.23
CA GLY A 459 48.87 3.89 -4.73
C GLY A 459 47.83 4.03 -3.61
N ARG A 460 48.07 4.92 -2.63
CA ARG A 460 47.12 5.20 -1.55
C ARG A 460 45.83 5.88 -2.05
N ILE A 461 45.92 6.78 -3.04
CA ILE A 461 44.74 7.40 -3.66
C ILE A 461 43.90 6.34 -4.38
N ASP A 462 44.53 5.40 -5.09
CA ASP A 462 43.83 4.34 -5.81
C ASP A 462 43.17 3.33 -4.86
N GLU A 463 43.79 3.04 -3.71
CA GLU A 463 43.16 2.26 -2.63
C GLU A 463 41.88 2.95 -2.12
N LEU A 464 41.91 4.27 -1.91
CA LEU A 464 40.74 5.05 -1.48
C LEU A 464 39.67 5.20 -2.57
N LYS A 465 40.02 5.14 -3.85
CA LYS A 465 39.05 5.10 -4.97
C LYS A 465 38.30 3.78 -5.05
N ASN A 466 38.96 2.67 -4.73
CA ASN A 466 38.38 1.32 -4.76
C ASN A 466 37.65 0.96 -3.46
N PHE A 467 37.73 1.82 -2.43
CA PHE A 467 37.05 1.63 -1.16
C PHE A 467 35.53 1.82 -1.31
N ASN A 468 34.75 0.81 -0.91
CA ASN A 468 33.29 0.85 -1.01
C ASN A 468 32.68 1.66 0.13
N LEU A 469 32.40 2.93 -0.14
CA LEU A 469 31.89 3.88 0.86
C LEU A 469 30.47 3.55 1.34
N LEU A 470 29.65 2.95 0.47
CA LEU A 470 28.22 2.71 0.70
C LEU A 470 27.98 1.63 1.76
N HIS A 471 28.78 0.56 1.76
CA HIS A 471 28.62 -0.58 2.68
C HIS A 471 29.67 -0.65 3.80
N SER A 472 30.56 0.34 3.89
CA SER A 472 31.56 0.40 4.96
C SER A 472 30.98 0.88 6.28
N THR A 473 31.52 0.40 7.39
CA THR A 473 31.11 0.83 8.73
C THR A 473 31.53 2.28 9.02
N PRO A 474 30.88 2.97 9.99
CA PRO A 474 31.31 4.32 10.40
C PRO A 474 32.79 4.40 10.84
N ALA A 475 33.32 3.32 11.42
CA ALA A 475 34.73 3.26 11.83
C ALA A 475 35.68 3.18 10.63
N GLU A 476 35.35 2.39 9.61
CA GLU A 476 36.13 2.28 8.37
C GLU A 476 36.07 3.57 7.55
N ARG A 477 34.90 4.20 7.48
CA ARG A 477 34.72 5.53 6.84
C ARG A 477 35.60 6.58 7.49
N LYS A 478 35.64 6.64 8.83
CA LYS A 478 36.52 7.57 9.57
C LYS A 478 38.00 7.30 9.29
N LYS A 479 38.41 6.03 9.23
CA LYS A 479 39.78 5.66 8.89
C LYS A 479 40.16 6.11 7.47
N ALA A 480 39.25 5.97 6.51
CA ALA A 480 39.45 6.45 5.15
C ALA A 480 39.56 7.99 5.08
N GLU A 481 38.72 8.71 5.84
CA GLU A 481 38.82 10.18 5.98
C GLU A 481 40.17 10.62 6.57
N ASP A 482 40.64 9.94 7.61
CA ASP A 482 41.94 10.21 8.24
C ASP A 482 43.09 9.98 7.26
N ASP A 483 43.03 8.91 6.45
CA ASP A 483 44.04 8.61 5.43
C ASP A 483 44.04 9.66 4.30
N PHE A 484 42.86 10.08 3.85
CA PHE A 484 42.71 11.19 2.90
C PHE A 484 43.35 12.48 3.44
N TYR A 485 43.13 12.79 4.72
CA TYR A 485 43.72 13.96 5.36
C TYR A 485 45.26 13.91 5.37
N GLN A 486 45.84 12.73 5.66
CA GLN A 486 47.29 12.55 5.63
C GLN A 486 47.86 12.73 4.22
N ILE A 487 47.21 12.17 3.20
CA ILE A 487 47.63 12.33 1.79
C ILE A 487 47.64 13.82 1.40
N SER A 488 46.58 14.56 1.74
CA SER A 488 46.50 15.99 1.46
C SER A 488 47.59 16.80 2.18
N LEU A 489 47.90 16.44 3.44
CA LEU A 489 48.98 17.07 4.20
C LEU A 489 50.35 16.81 3.56
N GLU A 490 50.64 15.56 3.18
CA GLU A 490 51.90 15.18 2.53
C GLU A 490 52.09 15.90 1.18
N ILE A 491 51.03 16.03 0.37
CA ILE A 491 51.07 16.75 -0.91
C ILE A 491 51.40 18.23 -0.71
N ASN A 492 50.77 18.87 0.27
CA ASN A 492 51.05 20.28 0.58
C ASN A 492 52.48 20.50 1.09
N GLN A 493 52.99 19.60 1.93
CA GLN A 493 54.39 19.65 2.37
C GLN A 493 55.37 19.47 1.20
N ASN A 494 55.08 18.54 0.30
CA ASN A 494 55.89 18.30 -0.90
C ASN A 494 55.91 19.54 -1.82
N LYS A 495 54.78 20.24 -1.98
CA LYS A 495 54.71 21.51 -2.73
C LYS A 495 55.73 22.53 -2.21
N THR A 496 55.78 22.73 -0.90
CA THR A 496 56.72 23.67 -0.26
C THR A 496 58.18 23.23 -0.44
N GLN A 497 58.46 21.94 -0.26
CA GLN A 497 59.81 21.39 -0.45
C GLN A 497 60.31 21.52 -1.89
N ILE A 498 59.45 21.26 -2.88
CA ILE A 498 59.78 21.41 -4.31
C ILE A 498 60.12 22.86 -4.64
N ALA A 499 59.29 23.82 -4.20
CA ALA A 499 59.52 25.24 -4.44
C ALA A 499 60.86 25.74 -3.86
N GLN A 500 61.20 25.30 -2.64
CA GLN A 500 62.45 25.66 -1.97
C GLN A 500 63.69 25.13 -2.72
N GLN A 501 63.65 23.87 -3.15
CA GLN A 501 64.78 23.24 -3.84
C GLN A 501 65.01 23.82 -5.24
N ILE A 502 63.93 24.15 -5.98
CA ILE A 502 64.05 24.85 -7.27
C ILE A 502 64.73 26.21 -7.09
N ASN A 503 64.32 26.99 -6.09
CA ASN A 503 64.91 28.32 -5.82
C ASN A 503 66.40 28.23 -5.45
N LEU A 504 66.78 27.22 -4.66
CA LEU A 504 68.17 27.01 -4.26
C LEU A 504 69.05 26.66 -5.48
N ALA A 505 68.59 25.70 -6.30
CA ALA A 505 69.32 25.27 -7.50
C ALA A 505 69.49 26.40 -8.51
N GLU A 506 68.50 27.28 -8.66
CA GLU A 506 68.59 28.46 -9.53
C GLU A 506 69.67 29.45 -9.05
N LYS A 507 69.73 29.71 -7.74
CA LYS A 507 70.75 30.57 -7.14
C LYS A 507 72.16 29.98 -7.26
N GLU A 508 72.31 28.68 -7.02
CA GLU A 508 73.61 27.99 -7.16
C GLU A 508 74.11 28.01 -8.61
N HIS A 509 73.24 27.77 -9.59
CA HIS A 509 73.62 27.84 -11.00
C HIS A 509 74.06 29.25 -11.44
N MET A 510 73.37 30.29 -10.97
CA MET A 510 73.77 31.68 -11.26
C MET A 510 75.12 32.03 -10.65
N TRP A 511 75.38 31.54 -9.43
CA TRP A 511 76.68 31.70 -8.77
C TRP A 511 77.80 30.98 -9.54
N ASP A 512 77.61 29.71 -9.92
CA ASP A 512 78.61 28.94 -10.70
C ASP A 512 78.95 29.61 -12.04
N LYS A 513 77.96 30.18 -12.73
CA LYS A 513 78.16 30.88 -14.01
C LYS A 513 79.04 32.12 -13.84
N GLN A 514 78.79 32.93 -12.81
CA GLN A 514 79.60 34.12 -12.52
C GLN A 514 81.02 33.74 -12.07
N ASN A 515 81.18 32.70 -11.25
CA ASN A 515 82.48 32.24 -10.81
C ASN A 515 83.34 31.75 -11.99
N LYS A 516 82.75 30.99 -12.92
CA LYS A 516 83.43 30.58 -14.17
C LYS A 516 83.89 31.79 -14.99
N GLN A 517 83.05 32.82 -15.15
CA GLN A 517 83.41 34.02 -15.89
C GLN A 517 84.57 34.80 -15.25
N LEU A 518 84.56 34.98 -13.93
CA LEU A 518 85.64 35.67 -13.22
C LEU A 518 86.96 34.88 -13.26
N SER A 519 86.89 33.54 -13.17
CA SER A 519 88.08 32.68 -13.29
C SER A 519 88.74 32.77 -14.68
N ALA A 520 87.95 32.84 -15.76
CA ALA A 520 88.46 33.06 -17.12
C ALA A 520 89.13 34.43 -17.27
N ASN A 521 88.52 35.49 -16.72
CA ASN A 521 89.10 36.84 -16.74
C ASN A 521 90.45 36.91 -15.99
N LYS A 522 90.60 36.17 -14.89
CA LYS A 522 91.86 36.07 -14.14
C LYS A 522 92.98 35.44 -14.98
N GLN A 523 92.66 34.38 -15.72
CA GLN A 523 93.63 33.71 -16.59
C GLN A 523 94.10 34.65 -17.71
N GLN A 524 93.17 35.32 -18.39
CA GLN A 524 93.50 36.27 -19.45
C GLN A 524 94.38 37.43 -18.95
N ALA A 525 94.03 38.02 -17.79
CA ALA A 525 94.79 39.12 -17.21
C ALA A 525 96.23 38.71 -16.82
N ARG A 526 96.43 37.46 -16.37
CA ARG A 526 97.79 36.92 -16.09
C ARG A 526 98.64 36.83 -17.35
N GLU A 527 98.06 36.36 -18.45
CA GLU A 527 98.77 36.24 -19.73
C GLU A 527 99.18 37.61 -20.27
N ASP A 528 98.31 38.61 -20.16
CA ASP A 528 98.59 39.98 -20.59
C ASP A 528 99.75 40.62 -19.80
N VAL A 529 99.79 40.44 -18.47
CA VAL A 529 100.91 40.89 -17.61
C VAL A 529 102.21 40.19 -18.00
N SER A 530 102.18 38.88 -18.27
CA SER A 530 103.36 38.11 -18.66
C SER A 530 103.97 38.64 -19.96
N LYS A 531 103.14 38.89 -20.98
CA LYS A 531 103.59 39.44 -22.27
C LYS A 531 104.20 40.84 -22.13
N ALA A 532 103.62 41.70 -21.30
CA ALA A 532 104.13 43.05 -21.06
C ALA A 532 105.52 43.04 -20.37
N LYS A 533 105.70 42.17 -19.36
CA LYS A 533 107.00 41.99 -18.69
C LYS A 533 108.10 41.48 -19.61
N GLU A 534 107.76 40.54 -20.48
CA GLU A 534 108.71 40.00 -21.47
C GLU A 534 109.14 41.07 -22.48
N LEU A 535 108.20 41.90 -22.94
CA LEU A 535 108.48 43.02 -23.83
C LEU A 535 109.41 44.06 -23.19
N LEU A 536 109.18 44.39 -21.91
CA LEU A 536 110.04 45.27 -21.12
C LEU A 536 111.47 44.71 -20.99
N LYS A 537 111.59 43.41 -20.67
CA LYS A 537 112.88 42.71 -20.53
C LYS A 537 113.71 42.76 -21.82
N ASN A 538 113.06 42.65 -22.98
CA ASN A 538 113.74 42.63 -24.28
C ASN A 538 114.13 44.04 -24.76
N LYS A 539 113.29 45.06 -24.53
CA LYS A 539 113.52 46.44 -25.01
C LYS A 539 114.54 47.22 -24.17
N ARG A 540 114.60 46.96 -22.87
CA ARG A 540 115.51 47.66 -21.94
C ARG A 540 117.00 47.60 -22.35
N PRO A 541 117.60 46.41 -22.58
CA PRO A 541 119.00 46.34 -22.98
C PRO A 541 119.26 46.92 -24.38
N GLN A 542 118.27 46.86 -25.29
CA GLN A 542 118.39 47.47 -26.62
C GLN A 542 118.48 48.99 -26.54
N VAL A 543 117.63 49.62 -25.71
CA VAL A 543 117.65 51.08 -25.49
C VAL A 543 118.94 51.50 -24.80
N GLU A 544 119.38 50.80 -23.75
CA GLU A 544 120.63 51.12 -23.03
C GLU A 544 121.88 51.03 -23.91
N THR A 545 121.90 50.12 -24.88
CA THR A 545 122.99 49.99 -25.87
C THR A 545 122.98 51.16 -26.85
N LEU A 546 121.79 51.55 -27.32
CA LEU A 546 121.60 52.67 -28.26
C LEU A 546 122.01 54.01 -27.64
N LEU A 547 121.76 54.20 -26.33
CA LEU A 547 122.22 55.39 -25.59
C LEU A 547 123.75 55.46 -25.52
N ARG A 548 124.42 54.34 -25.24
CA ARG A 548 125.90 54.27 -25.24
C ARG A 548 126.51 54.57 -26.62
N GLU A 549 125.90 54.09 -27.70
CA GLU A 549 126.35 54.41 -29.06
C GLU A 549 126.21 55.91 -29.39
N ILE A 550 125.12 56.55 -28.95
CA ILE A 550 124.89 57.98 -29.13
C ILE A 550 125.96 58.80 -28.41
N GLU A 551 126.33 58.40 -27.19
CA GLU A 551 127.40 59.05 -26.41
C GLU A 551 128.77 58.89 -27.10
N SER A 552 129.09 57.69 -27.58
CA SER A 552 130.35 57.43 -28.30
C SER A 552 130.47 58.24 -29.59
N LYS A 553 129.39 58.32 -30.39
CA LYS A 553 129.36 59.13 -31.62
C LYS A 553 129.60 60.62 -31.35
N TYR A 554 129.10 61.14 -30.23
CA TYR A 554 129.36 62.53 -29.85
C TYR A 554 130.85 62.75 -29.55
N CYS A 555 131.47 61.85 -28.79
CA CYS A 555 132.89 61.93 -28.46
C CYS A 555 133.79 61.90 -29.71
N GLU A 556 133.45 61.08 -30.71
CA GLU A 556 134.19 61.01 -31.98
C GLU A 556 134.07 62.31 -32.79
N GLU A 557 132.86 62.86 -32.92
CA GLU A 557 132.63 64.11 -33.64
C GLU A 557 133.33 65.32 -33.00
N VAL A 558 133.45 65.33 -31.66
CA VAL A 558 134.28 66.34 -30.96
C VAL A 558 135.75 66.18 -31.33
N LYS A 559 136.27 64.94 -31.41
CA LYS A 559 137.68 64.69 -31.77
C LYS A 559 137.99 65.14 -33.20
N THR A 560 137.18 64.75 -34.18
CA THR A 560 137.35 65.17 -35.59
C THR A 560 137.28 66.69 -35.75
N TYR A 561 136.36 67.34 -35.04
CA TYR A 561 136.26 68.81 -35.05
C TYR A 561 137.52 69.48 -34.47
N THR A 562 138.17 68.87 -33.48
CA THR A 562 139.37 69.42 -32.81
C THR A 562 140.65 69.28 -33.66
N SER A 563 140.73 68.26 -34.53
CA SER A 563 141.87 68.05 -35.44
C SER A 563 141.94 69.00 -36.64
N ALA A 564 140.89 69.76 -36.95
CA ALA A 564 140.78 70.56 -38.19
C ALA A 564 141.19 72.05 -38.07
N LYS A 565 141.78 72.52 -36.95
CA LYS A 565 142.24 73.92 -36.77
C LYS A 565 143.56 74.04 -35.98
N THR A 566 144.35 75.09 -36.27
CA THR A 566 145.64 75.45 -35.66
C THR A 566 145.56 75.84 -34.17
N GLU A 567 146.70 75.73 -33.48
CA GLU A 567 146.89 75.47 -32.03
C GLU A 567 146.18 76.37 -31.00
N ASP A 568 145.72 77.57 -31.36
CA ASP A 568 145.18 78.54 -30.39
C ASP A 568 143.75 78.29 -29.87
N ASN A 569 143.11 77.16 -30.21
CA ASN A 569 141.73 76.86 -29.77
C ASN A 569 141.49 75.44 -29.20
N ARG A 570 142.55 74.67 -28.90
CA ARG A 570 142.39 73.27 -28.45
C ARG A 570 141.86 73.06 -27.03
N ALA A 571 141.95 74.06 -26.15
CA ALA A 571 141.73 73.84 -24.71
C ALA A 571 140.26 73.94 -24.22
N ALA A 572 139.30 74.40 -25.03
CA ALA A 572 137.97 74.80 -24.54
C ALA A 572 136.75 74.00 -25.06
N LEU A 573 136.92 72.84 -25.72
CA LEU A 573 135.80 72.07 -26.28
C LEU A 573 135.29 70.94 -25.32
N PRO A 574 133.96 70.76 -25.17
CA PRO A 574 133.38 69.75 -24.27
C PRO A 574 133.50 68.34 -24.86
N LYS A 575 134.05 67.41 -24.08
CA LYS A 575 134.33 66.03 -24.53
C LYS A 575 133.20 65.03 -24.26
N GLU A 576 132.15 65.42 -23.54
CA GLU A 576 131.02 64.54 -23.19
C GLU A 576 129.68 65.17 -23.56
N LEU A 577 128.72 64.34 -24.00
CA LEU A 577 127.40 64.79 -24.46
C LEU A 577 126.60 65.49 -23.35
N ASN A 578 126.71 65.01 -22.10
CA ASN A 578 126.01 65.60 -20.95
C ASN A 578 126.56 66.98 -20.56
N ILE A 579 127.87 67.19 -20.71
CA ILE A 579 128.55 68.46 -20.45
C ILE A 579 128.33 69.45 -21.61
N ALA A 580 128.21 68.94 -22.84
CA ALA A 580 127.92 69.75 -24.02
C ALA A 580 126.61 70.53 -23.92
N LYS A 581 125.62 70.00 -23.18
CA LYS A 581 124.37 70.69 -22.89
C LYS A 581 124.62 72.06 -22.25
N GLN A 582 125.47 72.10 -21.23
CA GLN A 582 125.83 73.33 -20.53
C GLN A 582 126.73 74.20 -21.41
N PHE A 583 127.70 73.64 -22.12
CA PHE A 583 128.58 74.40 -23.02
C PHE A 583 127.83 75.16 -24.11
N PHE A 584 126.83 74.54 -24.72
CA PHE A 584 125.97 75.15 -25.73
C PHE A 584 124.83 75.99 -25.16
N THR A 585 124.72 76.24 -23.85
CA THR A 585 123.78 77.27 -23.37
C THR A 585 124.27 78.69 -23.69
N ASN A 586 125.59 78.90 -23.78
CA ASN A 586 126.18 80.20 -24.11
C ASN A 586 126.01 80.55 -25.60
N LYS A 587 125.36 81.69 -25.89
CA LYS A 587 125.08 82.19 -27.26
C LYS A 587 126.34 82.43 -28.08
N GLY A 588 127.46 82.81 -27.44
CA GLY A 588 128.76 83.02 -28.09
C GLY A 588 129.37 81.72 -28.62
N ASN A 589 129.28 80.64 -27.84
CA ASN A 589 129.80 79.32 -28.20
C ASN A 589 128.97 78.67 -29.33
N ARG A 590 127.64 78.87 -29.33
CA ARG A 590 126.78 78.42 -30.44
C ARG A 590 127.18 79.02 -31.78
N LYS A 591 127.53 80.31 -31.81
CA LYS A 591 127.94 80.98 -33.05
C LYS A 591 129.35 80.56 -33.49
N LYS A 592 130.32 80.47 -32.56
CA LYS A 592 131.69 80.03 -32.87
C LYS A 592 131.76 78.58 -33.35
N HIS A 593 130.90 77.70 -32.83
CA HIS A 593 130.93 76.26 -33.09
C HIS A 593 129.58 75.69 -33.56
N SER A 594 128.91 76.34 -34.53
CA SER A 594 127.53 75.99 -34.91
C SER A 594 127.36 74.57 -35.47
N LYS A 595 128.37 74.06 -36.20
CA LYS A 595 128.37 72.67 -36.72
C LYS A 595 128.32 71.64 -35.58
N LEU A 596 129.13 71.82 -34.54
CA LEU A 596 129.15 70.91 -33.38
C LEU A 596 127.84 71.00 -32.57
N HIS A 597 127.21 72.18 -32.53
CA HIS A 597 125.90 72.35 -31.89
C HIS A 597 124.77 71.61 -32.63
N GLN A 598 124.78 71.57 -33.96
CA GLN A 598 123.81 70.79 -34.75
C GLN A 598 123.93 69.29 -34.48
N VAL A 599 125.16 68.77 -34.39
CA VAL A 599 125.41 67.36 -34.04
C VAL A 599 124.87 67.04 -32.64
N TYR A 600 125.17 67.90 -31.65
CA TYR A 600 124.65 67.78 -30.30
C TYR A 600 123.10 67.72 -30.26
N ASN A 601 122.40 68.64 -30.92
CA ASN A 601 120.93 68.67 -30.90
C ASN A 601 120.32 67.41 -31.54
N ARG A 602 120.92 66.90 -32.62
CA ARG A 602 120.47 65.67 -33.27
C ARG A 602 120.60 64.47 -32.33
N LEU A 603 121.75 64.31 -31.69
CA LEU A 603 122.04 63.19 -30.79
C LEU A 603 121.19 63.22 -29.51
N VAL A 604 120.95 64.40 -28.92
CA VAL A 604 120.07 64.53 -27.74
C VAL A 604 118.61 64.22 -28.05
N THR A 605 118.13 64.58 -29.24
CA THR A 605 116.76 64.25 -29.66
C THR A 605 116.58 62.74 -29.79
N GLN A 606 117.58 62.04 -30.33
CA GLN A 606 117.58 60.58 -30.41
C GLN A 606 117.63 59.93 -29.02
N HIS A 607 118.49 60.45 -28.13
CA HIS A 607 118.61 59.99 -26.75
C HIS A 607 117.26 60.08 -26.00
N ASN A 608 116.59 61.23 -26.06
CA ASN A 608 115.32 61.44 -25.37
C ASN A 608 114.18 60.58 -25.93
N LYS A 609 114.16 60.33 -27.25
CA LYS A 609 113.14 59.47 -27.87
C LYS A 609 113.26 58.03 -27.36
N ALA A 610 114.48 57.49 -27.31
CA ALA A 610 114.71 56.13 -26.83
C ALA A 610 114.31 55.95 -25.35
N ASN A 611 114.58 56.93 -24.50
CA ASN A 611 114.17 56.89 -23.09
C ASN A 611 112.64 56.96 -22.89
N LYS A 612 111.93 57.74 -23.71
CA LYS A 612 110.47 57.85 -23.60
C LYS A 612 109.75 56.54 -23.93
N GLU A 613 110.22 55.82 -24.96
CA GLU A 613 109.65 54.52 -25.33
C GLU A 613 109.77 53.49 -24.20
N LEU A 614 110.84 53.53 -23.40
CA LEU A 614 111.00 52.66 -22.25
C LEU A 614 109.96 52.94 -21.15
N LEU A 615 109.79 54.22 -20.79
CA LEU A 615 108.84 54.68 -19.76
C LEU A 615 107.39 54.33 -20.10
N ASP A 616 107.00 54.42 -21.37
CA ASP A 616 105.65 54.08 -21.81
C ASP A 616 105.36 52.57 -21.65
N ILE A 617 106.36 51.71 -21.85
CA ILE A 617 106.25 50.26 -21.65
C ILE A 617 106.16 49.91 -20.15
N GLU A 618 106.95 50.58 -19.30
CA GLU A 618 106.89 50.42 -17.84
C GLU A 618 105.50 50.77 -17.29
N LYS A 619 104.96 51.92 -17.68
CA LYS A 619 103.64 52.38 -17.24
C LYS A 619 102.50 51.44 -17.68
N ASN A 620 102.62 50.85 -18.87
CA ASN A 620 101.64 49.86 -19.34
C ASN A 620 101.69 48.56 -18.50
N THR A 621 102.88 48.13 -18.11
CA THR A 621 103.07 46.94 -17.27
C THR A 621 102.41 47.11 -15.90
N ASP A 622 102.63 48.25 -15.24
CA ASP A 622 102.04 48.56 -13.93
C ASP A 622 100.50 48.61 -13.96
N ASN A 623 99.92 49.14 -15.04
CA ASN A 623 98.46 49.20 -15.19
C ASN A 623 97.83 47.81 -15.32
N LEU A 624 98.49 46.89 -16.03
CA LEU A 624 98.03 45.51 -16.16
C LEU A 624 98.12 44.75 -14.84
N GLU A 625 99.15 44.99 -14.02
CA GLU A 625 99.28 44.39 -12.69
C GLU A 625 98.17 44.85 -11.73
N LYS A 626 97.83 46.14 -11.74
CA LYS A 626 96.69 46.66 -10.94
C LYS A 626 95.38 46.00 -11.34
N ARG A 627 95.13 45.82 -12.64
CA ARG A 627 93.92 45.16 -13.14
C ARG A 627 93.86 43.69 -12.73
N LEU A 628 95.00 42.98 -12.72
CA LEU A 628 95.07 41.61 -12.23
C LEU A 628 94.75 41.52 -10.73
N ALA A 629 95.24 42.46 -9.92
CA ALA A 629 94.94 42.51 -8.49
C ALA A 629 93.44 42.72 -8.21
N THR A 630 92.77 43.59 -8.96
CA THR A 630 91.31 43.82 -8.82
C THR A 630 90.49 42.56 -9.15
N ILE A 631 90.86 41.83 -10.22
CA ILE A 631 90.15 40.60 -10.61
C ILE A 631 90.33 39.50 -9.56
N ILE A 632 91.48 39.43 -8.89
CA ILE A 632 91.72 38.47 -7.80
C ILE A 632 90.81 38.79 -6.60
N ASP A 633 90.73 40.06 -6.20
CA ASP A 633 89.89 40.50 -5.08
C ASP A 633 88.38 40.31 -5.33
N ASP A 634 87.91 40.57 -6.55
CA ASP A 634 86.52 40.32 -6.92
C ASP A 634 86.16 38.82 -6.92
N LEU A 635 87.13 37.94 -7.22
CA LEU A 635 86.97 36.48 -7.11
C LEU A 635 86.83 36.04 -5.65
N GLU A 636 87.68 36.54 -4.76
CA GLU A 636 87.63 36.20 -3.33
C GLU A 636 86.30 36.67 -2.70
N ARG A 637 85.82 37.86 -3.07
CA ARG A 637 84.50 38.36 -2.62
C ARG A 637 83.33 37.54 -3.17
N HIS A 638 83.43 37.00 -4.38
CA HIS A 638 82.40 36.14 -4.97
C HIS A 638 82.36 34.75 -4.31
N GLU A 639 83.54 34.19 -3.98
CA GLU A 639 83.67 32.90 -3.28
C GLU A 639 83.07 32.93 -1.87
N GLN A 640 83.21 34.04 -1.15
CA GLN A 640 82.62 34.22 0.19
C GLN A 640 81.08 34.27 0.18
N ASN A 641 80.46 34.59 -0.97
CA ASN A 641 79.02 34.78 -1.13
C ASN A 641 78.29 33.56 -1.72
N LYS A 642 78.78 32.34 -1.47
CA LYS A 642 78.11 31.12 -1.93
C LYS A 642 76.68 31.03 -1.34
N PRO A 643 75.64 30.75 -2.16
CA PRO A 643 74.27 30.63 -1.68
C PRO A 643 74.17 29.58 -0.57
N LYS A 644 73.59 29.95 0.58
CA LYS A 644 73.21 29.01 1.64
C LYS A 644 71.70 28.93 1.71
N ALA A 645 71.18 27.76 2.03
CA ALA A 645 69.76 27.58 2.32
C ALA A 645 69.39 28.44 3.53
N LYS A 646 68.65 29.53 3.32
CA LYS A 646 67.94 30.24 4.41
C LYS A 646 66.55 29.66 4.52
N SER A 647 66.08 29.42 5.74
CA SER A 647 64.67 29.19 6.02
C SER A 647 63.87 30.40 5.53
N LEU A 648 62.82 30.18 4.75
CA LEU A 648 61.96 31.24 4.26
C LEU A 648 61.14 31.84 5.42
N ASP A 649 61.03 33.17 5.43
CA ASP A 649 60.14 33.94 6.32
C ASP A 649 58.66 33.67 5.99
N GLU A 650 57.80 33.89 6.99
CA GLU A 650 56.32 33.79 6.93
C GLU A 650 55.66 34.55 5.75
N SER A 651 56.38 35.49 5.14
CA SER A 651 55.96 36.21 3.92
C SER A 651 55.80 35.29 2.70
N PHE A 652 56.62 34.24 2.59
CA PHE A 652 56.58 33.33 1.43
C PHE A 652 55.43 32.33 1.54
N ASP A 653 55.08 31.93 2.76
CA ASP A 653 53.94 31.04 3.02
C ASP A 653 52.59 31.69 2.66
N LYS A 654 52.49 33.02 2.81
CA LYS A 654 51.34 33.81 2.33
C LYS A 654 51.26 33.88 0.80
N GLN A 655 52.38 33.98 0.10
CA GLN A 655 52.42 34.02 -1.37
C GLN A 655 52.10 32.67 -2.03
N LEU A 656 52.38 31.56 -1.33
CA LEU A 656 52.11 30.20 -1.82
C LEU A 656 50.68 29.69 -1.55
N GLY A 657 49.83 30.51 -0.91
CA GLY A 657 48.44 30.18 -0.62
C GLY A 657 48.26 29.11 0.46
N LEU A 658 49.21 28.96 1.39
CA LEU A 658 49.25 27.85 2.35
C LEU A 658 48.27 27.96 3.54
N LYS A 659 47.34 28.94 3.52
CA LYS A 659 46.38 29.14 4.63
C LYS A 659 45.04 28.42 4.47
N ASP A 660 44.71 27.92 3.28
CA ASP A 660 43.41 27.25 3.09
C ASP A 660 43.54 25.75 3.35
N LYS A 661 43.55 25.39 4.64
CA LYS A 661 43.25 24.03 5.07
C LYS A 661 41.77 23.75 4.77
N LYS A 662 41.43 23.47 3.51
CA LYS A 662 40.14 22.86 3.18
C LYS A 662 40.14 21.44 3.74
N GLN A 663 39.65 21.30 4.97
CA GLN A 663 39.28 19.99 5.49
C GLN A 663 38.08 19.51 4.69
N LEU A 664 38.17 18.29 4.19
CA LEU A 664 37.02 17.58 3.64
C LEU A 664 35.97 17.47 4.76
N LYS A 665 34.83 18.14 4.61
CA LYS A 665 33.73 18.07 5.56
C LYS A 665 32.57 17.33 4.92
N ILE A 666 32.63 16.01 4.97
CA ILE A 666 31.52 15.16 4.55
C ILE A 666 30.48 15.14 5.66
N THR A 667 29.22 15.41 5.29
CA THR A 667 28.08 15.21 6.19
C THR A 667 27.48 13.86 5.89
N TRP A 668 27.75 12.88 6.75
CA TRP A 668 27.21 11.53 6.63
C TRP A 668 25.70 11.51 6.90
N PRO A 669 24.90 10.80 6.11
CA PRO A 669 23.50 10.54 6.43
C PRO A 669 23.36 9.81 7.77
N SER A 670 22.26 10.05 8.49
CA SER A 670 22.00 9.43 9.80
C SER A 670 21.56 7.96 9.71
N GLU A 671 21.15 7.50 8.53
CA GLU A 671 20.65 6.15 8.26
C GLU A 671 21.50 5.49 7.17
N ASP A 672 21.89 4.23 7.36
CA ASP A 672 22.60 3.42 6.35
C ASP A 672 21.61 2.78 5.36
N LEU A 673 22.08 2.55 4.13
CA LEU A 673 21.33 1.83 3.09
C LEU A 673 21.09 0.35 3.46
N PRO A 674 20.10 -0.30 2.83
CA PRO A 674 19.89 -1.74 2.98
C PRO A 674 21.13 -2.57 2.60
N VAL A 675 21.28 -3.72 3.25
CA VAL A 675 22.29 -4.72 2.91
C VAL A 675 21.92 -5.42 1.59
N ASP A 676 22.92 -5.88 0.82
CA ASP A 676 22.77 -6.68 -0.42
C ASP A 676 22.01 -6.02 -1.58
N ASP A 677 22.14 -4.69 -1.76
CA ASP A 677 21.55 -3.94 -2.89
C ASP A 677 20.02 -4.06 -3.00
N LEU A 678 19.32 -4.31 -1.89
CA LEU A 678 17.86 -4.36 -1.86
C LEU A 678 17.27 -2.98 -2.27
N PRO A 679 16.42 -2.92 -3.32
CA PRO A 679 15.83 -1.67 -3.76
C PRO A 679 14.93 -1.04 -2.69
N LEU A 680 15.33 0.14 -2.22
CA LEU A 680 14.54 0.97 -1.32
C LEU A 680 13.75 2.01 -2.12
N MET A 681 12.43 1.89 -2.08
CA MET A 681 11.49 2.73 -2.81
C MET A 681 10.62 3.53 -1.85
N GLN A 682 10.08 4.65 -2.30
CA GLN A 682 9.22 5.53 -1.52
C GLN A 682 7.98 5.93 -2.34
N ASP A 683 6.81 5.86 -1.72
CA ASP A 683 5.56 6.41 -2.26
C ASP A 683 4.72 7.03 -1.12
N LYS A 684 4.24 8.25 -1.32
CA LYS A 684 3.39 9.02 -0.37
C LYS A 684 3.93 9.03 1.08
N GLY A 685 5.24 9.11 1.26
CA GLY A 685 5.87 9.14 2.58
C GLY A 685 6.02 7.78 3.28
N LYS A 686 5.65 6.67 2.61
CA LYS A 686 5.92 5.31 3.08
C LYS A 686 7.07 4.69 2.29
N ARG A 687 7.93 3.93 2.98
CA ARG A 687 9.06 3.22 2.40
C ARG A 687 8.69 1.78 2.07
N TYR A 688 9.23 1.27 0.97
CA TYR A 688 9.01 -0.09 0.50
C TYR A 688 10.37 -0.72 0.21
N LEU A 689 10.58 -1.93 0.74
CA LEU A 689 11.79 -2.71 0.49
C LEU A 689 11.42 -3.86 -0.44
N VAL A 690 12.01 -3.89 -1.64
CA VAL A 690 11.61 -4.83 -2.67
C VAL A 690 12.51 -6.08 -2.65
N ILE A 691 11.90 -7.26 -2.57
CA ILE A 691 12.62 -8.55 -2.64
C ILE A 691 12.25 -9.32 -3.91
N LYS A 692 13.18 -10.13 -4.41
CA LYS A 692 12.98 -10.98 -5.60
C LYS A 692 12.78 -12.44 -5.25
N SER A 693 13.45 -12.91 -4.19
CA SER A 693 13.36 -14.29 -3.71
C SER A 693 12.90 -14.33 -2.26
N LEU A 694 12.26 -15.44 -1.88
CA LEU A 694 11.94 -15.72 -0.48
C LEU A 694 13.18 -15.88 0.40
N ASP A 695 14.31 -16.26 -0.21
CA ASP A 695 15.59 -16.42 0.49
C ASP A 695 16.11 -15.09 1.07
N GLU A 696 15.64 -13.95 0.53
CA GLU A 696 15.99 -12.59 0.97
C GLU A 696 15.05 -12.09 2.08
N TYR A 697 13.95 -12.80 2.38
CA TYR A 697 12.88 -12.30 3.24
C TYR A 697 13.34 -12.05 4.68
N ASP A 698 14.11 -12.96 5.28
CA ASP A 698 14.56 -12.81 6.68
C ASP A 698 15.48 -11.60 6.87
N ILE A 699 16.31 -11.33 5.87
CA ILE A 699 17.22 -10.17 5.84
C ILE A 699 16.41 -8.90 5.58
N ALA A 700 15.54 -8.93 4.57
CA ALA A 700 14.68 -7.81 4.22
C ALA A 700 13.72 -7.43 5.34
N ASN A 701 13.19 -8.38 6.12
CA ASN A 701 12.27 -8.09 7.23
C ASN A 701 12.97 -7.37 8.39
N LYS A 702 14.22 -7.77 8.69
CA LYS A 702 15.07 -7.07 9.68
C LYS A 702 15.39 -5.65 9.23
N GLU A 703 15.77 -5.48 7.97
CA GLU A 703 16.10 -4.17 7.39
C GLU A 703 14.86 -3.27 7.23
N ALA A 704 13.72 -3.84 6.87
CA ALA A 704 12.43 -3.15 6.81
C ALA A 704 12.01 -2.66 8.19
N SER A 705 12.23 -3.44 9.24
CA SER A 705 11.99 -3.01 10.63
C SER A 705 12.91 -1.85 11.03
N ARG A 706 14.19 -1.91 10.66
CA ARG A 706 15.17 -0.83 10.89
C ARG A 706 14.78 0.47 10.16
N LEU A 707 14.36 0.36 8.90
CA LEU A 707 14.07 1.48 7.99
C LEU A 707 12.61 1.96 8.04
N LYS A 708 11.76 1.29 8.83
CA LYS A 708 10.29 1.46 8.86
C LYS A 708 9.66 1.34 7.47
N ALA A 709 10.07 0.34 6.71
CA ALA A 709 9.59 0.04 5.37
C ALA A 709 8.65 -1.19 5.37
N THR A 710 7.81 -1.30 4.34
CA THR A 710 7.01 -2.52 4.07
C THR A 710 7.72 -3.38 3.05
N VAL A 711 7.86 -4.69 3.32
CA VAL A 711 8.46 -5.63 2.37
C VAL A 711 7.45 -5.96 1.26
N CYS A 712 7.86 -5.86 0.00
CA CYS A 712 7.02 -6.14 -1.16
C CYS A 712 7.83 -6.77 -2.30
N THR A 713 7.15 -7.19 -3.38
CA THR A 713 7.77 -7.69 -4.60
C THR A 713 7.35 -6.88 -5.82
N PHE A 714 8.07 -7.00 -6.94
CA PHE A 714 7.62 -6.46 -8.21
C PHE A 714 6.49 -7.32 -8.79
N LYS A 715 5.50 -6.68 -9.42
CA LYS A 715 4.52 -7.41 -10.23
C LYS A 715 5.26 -7.91 -11.47
N ASN A 716 5.24 -9.23 -11.71
CA ASN A 716 5.97 -9.91 -12.80
C ASN A 716 6.11 -9.03 -14.05
N GLY A 717 7.35 -8.66 -14.39
CA GLY A 717 7.68 -7.91 -15.62
C GLY A 717 8.12 -6.45 -15.43
N ASP A 718 7.85 -5.80 -14.30
CA ASP A 718 8.26 -4.42 -14.07
C ASP A 718 9.67 -4.36 -13.44
N VAL A 719 10.69 -4.69 -14.23
CA VAL A 719 12.07 -4.32 -13.92
C VAL A 719 12.23 -2.85 -14.29
N TYR A 720 11.97 -1.93 -13.35
CA TYR A 720 12.41 -0.55 -13.52
C TYR A 720 13.92 -0.50 -13.25
N ALA A 721 14.68 -0.54 -14.35
CA ALA A 721 16.12 -0.29 -14.40
C ALA A 721 16.44 1.14 -13.96
#